data_AF-A0A9P0CRH3-F1
#
_entry.id   AF-A0A9P0CRH3-F1
#
_cell.length_a   1.000
_cell.length_b   1.000
_cell.length_c   1.000
_cell.angle_alpha   90.00
_cell.angle_beta   90.00
_cell.angle_gamma   90.00
#
_symmetry.space_group_name_H-M   'P 1'
#
loop_
_entity.id
_entity.type
_entity.pdbx_description
1 polymer ?
#
loop_
_entity_poly.entity_id
_entity_poly.type
_entity_poly.pdbx_seq_one_letter_code
_entity_poly.pdbx_strand_id
1 'polypeptide(L)'
;MKMAVSVVFYKKNAFSMDWFCLQVRCSRGYLLGLCLLNILKFSAPVPLLDNENFDFEDTWNFKIAPHSIPLLESPKENHILPVVYETDEILKVEPLDAAEEEIVGANRLPKKIHDVIRTKIPCGVCKLGVGLLQSHLKNGDSMEEIKIKIVALCVTLKIETEAVCTGFVDVFGPELVPAYNTSNLEPSKTCSMIFGESCGSVSNEIHEWDIETPENHLQAIEEKFPKVEVPTFKVLHLSDTHLDPDYAEGSPTNCEEPLCCRNYSTPSTNETIIPAGRWGSYNKCDSPRILIENMLKFISLEHPDIDYIIWTGDLPPHDIWNQTQQSNLDIIKESVEQMLRYFPNIPIFPAVGNHESVPAGSFAPPWIKNETHTIGWLYTNLADHWRKWLPSTSGNTLLHGAFYSVLLRPGFRLISLNTNYCHSLNWWLLVNSTDPADELKWLVHELENAEINNEKVHIIGHIPPGSSDCLKTWSRNFYSIVDRFQHTITAQFYGHTHADEFELFYETNNYSKKSKRKRWWQALKNKDKSLLTFTGRPINVAYLGPSITTYENNNPAFRIYYVEGDHERSTRAVIDHETWTTNLDLANEGDNEPIWYKLYTAKDAYRLSSLHPEEWNRLIKNMADDPDLFNLFYRNYYRDSSHRPYCDAQCRIQILCDLKTGKSQDRLHLCNELQYA
;
A
#
# COMPACT_ATOMS: atom_id res chain seq x y z
N MET A 1 43.57 -42.26 2.97
CA MET A 1 44.78 -41.59 3.49
C MET A 1 44.37 -40.17 3.83
N LYS A 2 44.32 -39.84 5.13
CA LYS A 2 43.85 -38.52 5.62
C LYS A 2 44.88 -37.45 5.26
N MET A 3 44.44 -36.29 4.77
CA MET A 3 45.14 -35.03 5.05
C MET A 3 44.14 -33.88 5.10
N ALA A 4 44.19 -33.19 6.23
CA ALA A 4 43.44 -32.00 6.57
C ALA A 4 43.98 -30.78 5.84
N VAL A 5 43.13 -29.80 5.57
CA VAL A 5 43.53 -28.44 5.18
C VAL A 5 43.05 -27.52 6.29
N SER A 6 44.00 -27.00 7.08
CA SER A 6 43.77 -25.86 7.98
C SER A 6 43.86 -24.56 7.18
N VAL A 7 42.86 -23.68 7.33
CA VAL A 7 42.92 -22.30 6.84
C VAL A 7 43.13 -21.39 8.04
N VAL A 8 44.23 -20.63 8.03
CA VAL A 8 44.55 -19.60 9.01
C VAL A 8 44.16 -18.25 8.41
N PHE A 9 43.34 -17.47 9.13
CA PHE A 9 43.00 -16.10 8.75
C PHE A 9 44.06 -15.11 9.24
N TYR A 10 44.50 -14.21 8.36
CA TYR A 10 45.09 -12.94 8.77
C TYR A 10 44.32 -11.77 8.16
N LYS A 11 43.98 -10.83 9.04
CA LYS A 11 43.25 -9.59 8.80
C LYS A 11 44.26 -8.49 8.46
N LYS A 12 44.13 -7.79 7.32
CA LYS A 12 44.42 -6.34 7.17
C LYS A 12 44.15 -5.79 5.76
N ASN A 13 43.26 -4.79 5.74
CA ASN A 13 43.18 -3.54 4.97
C ASN A 13 43.90 -3.40 3.61
N ALA A 14 43.06 -3.10 2.60
CA ALA A 14 43.18 -2.02 1.61
C ALA A 14 44.28 -2.06 0.52
N PHE A 15 43.80 -2.13 -0.73
CA PHE A 15 44.40 -1.71 -2.01
C PHE A 15 45.73 -2.33 -2.48
N SER A 16 45.66 -3.38 -3.32
CA SER A 16 46.23 -3.38 -4.68
C SER A 16 45.74 -4.59 -5.49
N MET A 17 45.32 -4.35 -6.73
CA MET A 17 45.05 -5.37 -7.75
C MET A 17 46.36 -6.04 -8.15
N ASP A 18 46.43 -7.38 -8.13
CA ASP A 18 47.41 -8.13 -8.92
C ASP A 18 46.78 -9.41 -9.49
N TRP A 19 47.00 -9.57 -10.79
CA TRP A 19 46.45 -10.61 -11.66
C TRP A 19 47.20 -11.94 -11.49
N PHE A 20 46.48 -13.03 -11.23
CA PHE A 20 47.08 -14.38 -11.22
C PHE A 20 46.90 -15.08 -12.57
N CYS A 21 47.98 -15.18 -13.35
CA CYS A 21 48.10 -16.13 -14.45
C CYS A 21 48.60 -17.48 -13.93
N LEU A 22 47.80 -18.54 -14.07
CA LEU A 22 48.23 -19.92 -13.86
C LEU A 22 49.18 -20.36 -15.01
N GLN A 23 50.47 -20.51 -14.74
CA GLN A 23 51.39 -21.24 -15.60
C GLN A 23 51.42 -22.71 -15.20
N VAL A 24 50.90 -23.59 -16.06
CA VAL A 24 51.14 -25.03 -15.99
C VAL A 24 52.30 -25.38 -16.91
N ARG A 25 53.45 -25.76 -16.33
CA ARG A 25 54.57 -26.35 -17.06
C ARG A 25 54.30 -27.83 -17.29
N CYS A 26 54.24 -28.25 -18.56
CA CYS A 26 54.38 -29.66 -18.93
C CYS A 26 55.59 -29.85 -19.83
N SER A 27 56.40 -30.87 -19.53
CA SER A 27 57.68 -31.16 -20.17
C SER A 27 57.54 -32.07 -21.40
N ARG A 28 58.23 -31.68 -22.49
CA ARG A 28 58.62 -32.42 -23.72
C ARG A 28 57.70 -32.35 -24.96
N GLY A 29 58.18 -31.60 -25.97
CA GLY A 29 58.23 -32.01 -27.39
C GLY A 29 57.21 -31.41 -28.39
N TYR A 30 57.71 -30.63 -29.37
CA TYR A 30 57.27 -30.28 -30.75
C TYR A 30 55.89 -30.81 -31.28
N LEU A 31 55.08 -30.16 -32.14
CA LEU A 31 55.24 -29.19 -33.26
C LEU A 31 53.86 -28.70 -33.76
N LEU A 32 53.87 -27.59 -34.52
CA LEU A 32 52.95 -27.18 -35.61
C LEU A 32 51.47 -26.87 -35.31
N GLY A 33 51.09 -25.64 -35.64
CA GLY A 33 49.73 -25.13 -35.54
C GLY A 33 48.82 -25.51 -36.71
N LEU A 34 47.52 -25.33 -36.47
CA LEU A 34 46.51 -24.99 -37.47
C LEU A 34 45.38 -24.25 -36.76
N CYS A 35 45.16 -23.00 -37.19
CA CYS A 35 44.03 -22.18 -36.79
C CYS A 35 42.73 -22.81 -37.30
N LEU A 36 41.71 -22.89 -36.44
CA LEU A 36 40.32 -22.87 -36.86
C LEU A 36 39.59 -21.81 -36.04
N LEU A 37 39.21 -20.75 -36.75
CA LEU A 37 38.33 -19.69 -36.25
C LEU A 37 37.00 -20.29 -35.78
N ASN A 38 36.59 -19.95 -34.57
CA ASN A 38 35.18 -19.79 -34.26
C ASN A 38 34.97 -18.37 -33.71
N ILE A 39 34.19 -17.61 -34.46
CA ILE A 39 33.80 -16.23 -34.21
C ILE A 39 32.75 -16.25 -33.10
N LEU A 40 33.14 -15.87 -31.88
CA LEU A 40 32.21 -15.28 -30.92
C LEU A 40 32.50 -13.78 -30.88
N LYS A 41 31.65 -13.02 -31.56
CA LYS A 41 31.55 -11.57 -31.38
C LYS A 41 31.04 -11.31 -29.96
N PHE A 42 31.94 -11.01 -29.03
CA PHE A 42 31.58 -10.21 -27.87
C PHE A 42 31.66 -8.74 -28.30
N SER A 43 30.52 -8.06 -28.27
CA SER A 43 30.43 -6.61 -28.35
C SER A 43 31.25 -5.99 -27.23
N ALA A 44 32.03 -4.97 -27.59
CA ALA A 44 32.86 -4.20 -26.67
C ALA A 44 32.02 -3.58 -25.53
N PRO A 45 32.60 -3.40 -24.33
CA PRO A 45 31.96 -2.62 -23.29
C PRO A 45 31.83 -1.15 -23.74
N VAL A 46 30.62 -0.61 -23.58
CA VAL A 46 30.32 0.82 -23.74
C VAL A 46 31.14 1.59 -22.69
N PRO A 47 31.76 2.74 -23.02
CA PRO A 47 32.52 3.51 -22.05
C PRO A 47 31.56 4.09 -21.02
N LEU A 48 31.80 3.76 -19.75
CA LEU A 48 31.26 4.52 -18.61
C LEU A 48 31.85 5.93 -18.72
N LEU A 49 30.98 6.93 -18.87
CA LEU A 49 31.36 8.33 -18.71
C LEU A 49 31.85 8.54 -17.27
N ASP A 50 32.95 9.28 -17.16
CA ASP A 50 33.74 9.47 -15.94
C ASP A 50 32.90 9.85 -14.72
N ASN A 51 33.21 9.16 -13.62
CA ASN A 51 32.80 9.47 -12.26
C ASN A 51 33.06 10.95 -11.92
N GLU A 52 32.00 11.69 -11.60
CA GLU A 52 32.12 12.61 -10.48
C GLU A 52 32.35 11.73 -9.23
N ASN A 53 33.56 11.80 -8.67
CA ASN A 53 33.86 11.23 -7.35
C ASN A 53 32.96 11.93 -6.32
N PHE A 54 31.77 11.39 -6.09
CA PHE A 54 30.93 11.74 -4.95
C PHE A 54 31.50 11.05 -3.72
N ASP A 55 32.24 11.81 -2.92
CA ASP A 55 32.69 11.38 -1.60
C ASP A 55 31.45 11.31 -0.68
N PHE A 56 31.03 10.09 -0.33
CA PHE A 56 29.88 9.84 0.53
C PHE A 56 30.31 9.92 1.99
N GLU A 57 30.10 11.06 2.65
CA GLU A 57 30.02 11.07 4.10
C GLU A 57 28.65 10.52 4.53
N ASP A 58 28.61 9.23 4.91
CA ASP A 58 27.41 8.61 5.49
C ASP A 58 27.18 9.18 6.91
N THR A 59 26.25 10.12 7.02
CA THR A 59 25.90 10.79 8.29
C THR A 59 24.84 10.04 9.09
N TRP A 60 24.37 8.87 8.61
CA TRP A 60 23.37 8.07 9.32
C TRP A 60 23.93 7.53 10.64
N ASN A 61 23.39 7.99 11.76
CA ASN A 61 23.99 7.77 13.08
C ASN A 61 23.22 6.80 13.99
N PHE A 62 22.13 6.18 13.52
CA PHE A 62 21.30 5.23 14.30
C PHE A 62 20.74 5.80 15.63
N LYS A 63 20.66 7.14 15.79
CA LYS A 63 20.34 7.81 17.07
C LYS A 63 19.03 8.61 17.01
N ILE A 64 17.94 8.02 16.55
CA ILE A 64 16.60 8.54 16.87
C ILE A 64 16.38 8.29 18.37
N ALA A 65 16.51 9.32 19.20
CA ALA A 65 16.33 9.20 20.65
C ALA A 65 14.83 9.13 20.97
N PRO A 66 14.35 8.22 21.85
CA PRO A 66 12.94 8.20 22.22
C PRO A 66 12.69 9.26 23.30
N HIS A 67 11.41 9.58 23.54
CA HIS A 67 11.06 10.38 24.71
C HIS A 67 11.38 9.61 25.99
N SER A 68 12.13 10.25 26.88
CA SER A 68 12.53 9.68 28.18
C SER A 68 11.39 9.64 29.22
N ILE A 69 10.27 10.29 28.91
CA ILE A 69 9.04 10.36 29.71
C ILE A 69 7.91 9.80 28.83
N PRO A 70 7.01 8.95 29.36
CA PRO A 70 5.83 8.51 28.62
C PRO A 70 4.99 9.73 28.18
N LEU A 71 4.83 9.92 26.87
CA LEU A 71 4.03 11.03 26.33
C LEU A 71 2.53 10.90 26.62
N LEU A 72 2.09 9.72 27.07
CA LEU A 72 0.69 9.42 27.37
C LEU A 72 0.21 9.93 28.74
N GLU A 73 1.01 10.73 29.46
CA GLU A 73 0.62 11.36 30.73
C GLU A 73 0.29 12.87 30.61
N SER A 74 0.02 13.37 29.41
CA SER A 74 -0.57 14.70 29.25
C SER A 74 -1.94 14.72 29.97
N PRO A 75 -2.20 15.69 30.88
CA PRO A 75 -3.55 15.87 31.41
C PRO A 75 -4.50 16.00 30.23
N LYS A 76 -5.75 15.53 30.40
CA LYS A 76 -6.86 15.88 29.52
C LYS A 76 -6.98 17.40 29.50
N GLU A 77 -6.17 18.10 28.71
CA GLU A 77 -6.57 19.38 28.20
C GLU A 77 -7.84 19.05 27.43
N ASN A 78 -8.95 19.49 28.00
CA ASN A 78 -10.22 19.52 27.32
C ASN A 78 -9.99 20.44 26.12
N HIS A 79 -9.42 19.90 25.04
CA HIS A 79 -9.65 20.44 23.72
C HIS A 79 -11.16 20.44 23.62
N ILE A 80 -11.73 21.64 23.76
CA ILE A 80 -13.14 21.87 23.57
C ILE A 80 -13.34 21.48 22.12
N LEU A 81 -13.83 20.25 21.89
CA LEU A 81 -14.30 19.84 20.58
C LEU A 81 -15.22 20.97 20.10
N PRO A 82 -15.03 21.50 18.89
CA PRO A 82 -16.01 22.38 18.29
C PRO A 82 -17.38 21.70 18.44
N VAL A 83 -18.39 22.48 18.80
CA VAL A 83 -19.75 22.02 19.13
C VAL A 83 -20.12 20.85 18.22
N VAL A 84 -20.23 19.67 18.82
CA VAL A 84 -20.69 18.46 18.15
C VAL A 84 -22.06 18.82 17.59
N TYR A 85 -22.20 18.88 16.27
CA TYR A 85 -23.51 18.85 15.66
C TYR A 85 -24.09 17.46 15.96
N GLU A 86 -24.84 17.34 17.06
CA GLU A 86 -25.82 16.28 17.24
C GLU A 86 -26.89 16.48 16.18
N THR A 87 -26.63 16.04 14.95
CA THR A 87 -27.72 15.69 14.05
C THR A 87 -28.16 14.28 14.43
N ASP A 88 -28.98 14.19 15.47
CA ASP A 88 -29.71 12.98 15.90
C ASP A 88 -30.58 12.37 14.78
N GLU A 89 -30.70 13.04 13.62
CA GLU A 89 -31.57 12.62 12.52
C GLU A 89 -30.93 11.67 11.48
N ILE A 90 -29.63 11.33 11.57
CA ILE A 90 -28.97 10.41 10.61
C ILE A 90 -28.49 9.09 11.26
N LEU A 91 -28.78 8.85 12.55
CA LEU A 91 -28.27 7.69 13.29
C LEU A 91 -29.16 6.43 13.27
N LYS A 92 -30.16 6.36 12.37
CA LYS A 92 -31.00 5.16 12.27
C LYS A 92 -30.44 4.18 11.24
N VAL A 93 -29.57 3.30 11.71
CA VAL A 93 -29.34 2.00 11.06
C VAL A 93 -30.49 1.10 11.49
N GLU A 94 -31.34 0.67 10.55
CA GLU A 94 -32.41 -0.28 10.86
C GLU A 94 -31.80 -1.63 11.30
N PRO A 95 -32.40 -2.33 12.28
CA PRO A 95 -32.02 -3.70 12.59
C PRO A 95 -32.24 -4.59 11.37
N LEU A 96 -31.31 -5.51 11.10
CA LEU A 96 -31.48 -6.57 10.09
C LEU A 96 -32.85 -7.23 10.26
N ASP A 97 -33.71 -7.15 9.25
CA ASP A 97 -34.92 -7.94 9.22
C ASP A 97 -34.58 -9.37 8.71
N ALA A 98 -35.36 -10.36 9.16
CA ALA A 98 -35.11 -11.77 8.83
C ALA A 98 -35.24 -12.11 7.33
N ALA A 99 -35.72 -11.16 6.52
CA ALA A 99 -35.84 -11.30 5.07
C ALA A 99 -34.56 -10.82 4.35
N GLU A 100 -33.87 -9.81 4.87
CA GLU A 100 -32.58 -9.33 4.38
C GLU A 100 -31.42 -10.30 4.70
N GLU A 101 -31.48 -11.05 5.80
CA GLU A 101 -30.54 -12.15 6.11
C GLU A 101 -30.46 -13.19 4.96
N GLU A 102 -31.60 -13.52 4.35
CA GLU A 102 -31.67 -14.53 3.27
C GLU A 102 -31.14 -13.99 1.92
N ILE A 103 -31.21 -12.66 1.71
CA ILE A 103 -30.71 -11.97 0.50
C ILE A 103 -29.20 -11.72 0.59
N VAL A 104 -28.69 -11.33 1.77
CA VAL A 104 -27.25 -11.17 2.04
C VAL A 104 -26.51 -12.50 1.97
N GLY A 105 -27.14 -13.60 2.42
CA GLY A 105 -26.59 -14.96 2.25
C GLY A 105 -26.51 -15.44 0.80
N ALA A 106 -27.30 -14.86 -0.12
CA ALA A 106 -27.35 -15.23 -1.53
C ALA A 106 -26.43 -14.37 -2.42
N ASN A 107 -26.22 -13.10 -2.10
CA ASN A 107 -25.38 -12.18 -2.86
C ASN A 107 -23.99 -12.04 -2.25
N ARG A 108 -23.02 -12.74 -2.87
CA ARG A 108 -21.59 -12.67 -2.53
C ARG A 108 -21.07 -11.27 -2.84
N LEU A 109 -20.83 -10.49 -1.80
CA LEU A 109 -20.29 -9.14 -1.95
C LEU A 109 -18.78 -9.22 -2.26
N PRO A 110 -18.30 -8.67 -3.37
CA PRO A 110 -16.86 -8.48 -3.59
C PRO A 110 -16.31 -7.39 -2.66
N LYS A 111 -15.02 -7.45 -2.29
CA LYS A 111 -14.34 -6.34 -1.56
C LYS A 111 -14.39 -5.06 -2.40
N LYS A 112 -14.53 -3.90 -1.74
CA LYS A 112 -14.63 -2.60 -2.42
C LYS A 112 -13.34 -2.35 -3.21
N ILE A 113 -13.49 -2.09 -4.51
CA ILE A 113 -12.37 -1.69 -5.36
C ILE A 113 -12.14 -0.19 -5.14
N HIS A 114 -10.91 0.22 -4.83
CA HIS A 114 -10.59 1.62 -4.56
C HIS A 114 -10.23 2.41 -5.83
N ASP A 115 -9.93 1.71 -6.93
CA ASP A 115 -9.66 2.33 -8.22
C ASP A 115 -10.93 2.84 -8.94
N VAL A 116 -10.90 4.11 -9.31
CA VAL A 116 -12.01 4.87 -9.90
C VAL A 116 -12.54 4.23 -11.19
N ILE A 117 -11.66 3.59 -11.98
CA ILE A 117 -12.02 2.99 -13.25
C ILE A 117 -12.61 1.59 -13.07
N ARG A 118 -11.99 0.76 -12.22
CA ARG A 118 -12.45 -0.60 -11.98
C ARG A 118 -13.80 -0.67 -11.27
N THR A 119 -14.18 0.34 -10.47
CA THR A 119 -15.52 0.40 -9.86
C THR A 119 -16.64 0.53 -10.90
N LYS A 120 -16.38 1.14 -12.06
CA LYS A 120 -17.37 1.39 -13.12
C LYS A 120 -17.44 0.31 -14.20
N ILE A 121 -16.54 -0.68 -14.20
CA ILE A 121 -16.45 -1.69 -15.27
C ILE A 121 -16.96 -3.06 -14.77
N PRO A 122 -18.16 -3.51 -15.18
CA PRO A 122 -18.63 -4.86 -14.88
C PRO A 122 -17.73 -5.92 -15.51
N CYS A 123 -17.62 -7.09 -14.87
CA CYS A 123 -16.79 -8.18 -15.39
C CYS A 123 -17.13 -8.60 -16.84
N GLY A 124 -18.42 -8.58 -17.20
CA GLY A 124 -18.85 -8.87 -18.58
C GLY A 124 -18.31 -7.87 -19.59
N VAL A 125 -18.25 -6.59 -19.21
CA VAL A 125 -17.68 -5.51 -20.03
C VAL A 125 -16.17 -5.68 -20.15
N CYS A 126 -15.46 -6.03 -19.07
CA CYS A 126 -14.04 -6.37 -19.14
C CYS A 126 -13.78 -7.51 -20.14
N LYS A 127 -14.53 -8.62 -20.02
CA LYS A 127 -14.33 -9.79 -20.91
C LYS A 127 -14.60 -9.45 -22.37
N LEU A 128 -15.61 -8.62 -22.64
CA LEU A 128 -15.89 -8.11 -23.98
C LEU A 128 -14.74 -7.23 -24.49
N GLY A 129 -14.31 -6.24 -23.70
CA GLY A 129 -13.24 -5.31 -24.07
C GLY A 129 -11.92 -6.02 -24.34
N VAL A 130 -11.50 -6.92 -23.44
CA VAL A 130 -10.27 -7.72 -23.62
C VAL A 130 -10.39 -8.66 -24.83
N GLY A 131 -11.56 -9.27 -25.05
CA GLY A 131 -11.81 -10.10 -26.23
C GLY A 131 -11.73 -9.32 -27.54
N LEU A 132 -12.26 -8.10 -27.58
CA LEU A 132 -12.14 -7.20 -28.73
C LEU A 132 -10.70 -6.78 -28.97
N LEU A 133 -9.98 -6.35 -27.92
CA LEU A 133 -8.56 -6.02 -28.02
C LEU A 133 -7.75 -7.20 -28.58
N GLN A 134 -7.98 -8.41 -28.07
CA GLN A 134 -7.33 -9.62 -28.56
C GLN A 134 -7.62 -9.88 -30.04
N SER A 135 -8.85 -9.64 -30.50
CA SER A 135 -9.22 -9.77 -31.91
C SER A 135 -8.50 -8.75 -32.79
N HIS A 136 -8.38 -7.48 -32.34
CA HIS A 136 -7.70 -6.43 -33.08
C HIS A 136 -6.20 -6.69 -33.19
N LEU A 137 -5.57 -7.15 -32.10
CA LEU A 137 -4.17 -7.56 -32.10
C LEU A 137 -3.90 -8.72 -33.07
N LYS A 138 -4.80 -9.70 -33.15
CA LYS A 138 -4.69 -10.82 -34.11
C LYS A 138 -4.85 -10.39 -35.57
N ASN A 139 -5.64 -9.35 -35.83
CA ASN A 139 -5.84 -8.80 -37.17
C ASN A 139 -4.70 -7.88 -37.61
N GLY A 140 -3.80 -7.48 -36.71
CA GLY A 140 -2.70 -6.56 -37.00
C GLY A 140 -3.12 -5.09 -37.07
N ASP A 141 -4.25 -4.73 -36.42
CA ASP A 141 -4.70 -3.34 -36.33
C ASP A 141 -3.65 -2.48 -35.63
N SER A 142 -3.48 -1.24 -36.10
CA SER A 142 -2.61 -0.24 -35.50
C SER A 142 -3.14 0.27 -34.16
N MET A 143 -2.25 0.86 -33.34
CA MET A 143 -2.66 1.49 -32.06
C MET A 143 -3.73 2.57 -32.25
N GLU A 144 -3.70 3.31 -33.36
CA GLU A 144 -4.69 4.35 -33.65
C GLU A 144 -6.07 3.73 -33.98
N GLU A 145 -6.10 2.63 -34.72
CA GLU A 145 -7.34 1.89 -35.01
C GLU A 145 -7.92 1.24 -33.75
N ILE A 146 -7.05 0.70 -32.88
CA ILE A 146 -7.44 0.17 -31.57
C ILE A 146 -8.03 1.29 -30.71
N LYS A 147 -7.37 2.46 -30.67
CA LYS A 147 -7.82 3.64 -29.92
C LYS A 147 -9.22 4.07 -30.34
N ILE A 148 -9.45 4.29 -31.63
CA ILE A 148 -10.77 4.71 -32.15
C ILE A 148 -11.88 3.76 -31.67
N LYS A 149 -11.63 2.45 -31.68
CA LYS A 149 -12.62 1.43 -31.30
C LYS A 149 -12.82 1.37 -29.78
N ILE A 150 -11.76 1.45 -28.99
CA ILE A 150 -11.86 1.44 -27.52
C ILE A 150 -12.56 2.71 -27.03
N VAL A 151 -12.21 3.88 -27.57
CA VAL A 151 -12.86 5.15 -27.23
C VAL A 151 -14.35 5.11 -27.61
N ALA A 152 -14.68 4.64 -28.81
CA ALA A 152 -16.08 4.49 -29.23
C ALA A 152 -16.86 3.54 -28.30
N LEU A 153 -16.26 2.43 -27.87
CA LEU A 153 -16.88 1.51 -26.92
C LEU A 153 -17.07 2.16 -25.55
N CYS A 154 -16.06 2.87 -25.05
CA CYS A 154 -16.08 3.59 -23.77
C CYS A 154 -17.22 4.61 -23.70
N VAL A 155 -17.34 5.44 -24.73
CA VAL A 155 -18.42 6.45 -24.84
C VAL A 155 -19.79 5.80 -25.03
N THR A 156 -19.90 4.78 -25.90
CA THR A 156 -21.17 4.10 -26.18
C THR A 156 -21.73 3.40 -24.94
N LEU A 157 -20.86 2.81 -24.12
CA LEU A 157 -21.23 2.18 -22.86
C LEU A 157 -21.41 3.17 -21.71
N LYS A 158 -21.23 4.47 -21.96
CA LYS A 158 -21.30 5.55 -20.96
C LYS A 158 -20.36 5.29 -19.77
N ILE A 159 -19.16 4.79 -20.05
CA ILE A 159 -18.15 4.57 -19.01
C ILE A 159 -17.62 5.93 -18.54
N GLU A 160 -17.16 6.76 -19.47
CA GLU A 160 -16.71 8.14 -19.22
C GLU A 160 -16.97 9.04 -20.45
N THR A 161 -16.66 10.33 -20.33
CA THR A 161 -16.69 11.30 -21.43
C THR A 161 -15.67 10.94 -22.52
N GLU A 162 -15.88 11.40 -23.75
CA GLU A 162 -14.97 11.14 -24.87
C GLU A 162 -13.54 11.62 -24.60
N ALA A 163 -13.38 12.77 -23.95
CA ALA A 163 -12.08 13.31 -23.59
C ALA A 163 -11.33 12.41 -22.60
N VAL A 164 -12.02 11.93 -21.54
CA VAL A 164 -11.43 11.04 -20.54
C VAL A 164 -11.12 9.66 -21.15
N CYS A 165 -12.03 9.09 -21.93
CA CYS A 165 -11.80 7.83 -22.64
C CYS A 165 -10.59 7.93 -23.59
N THR A 166 -10.45 9.05 -24.30
CA THR A 166 -9.33 9.30 -25.22
C THR A 166 -8.01 9.41 -24.46
N GLY A 167 -7.97 10.27 -23.44
CA GLY A 167 -6.78 10.46 -22.60
C GLY A 167 -6.35 9.17 -21.89
N PHE A 168 -7.30 8.38 -21.40
CA PHE A 168 -7.00 7.08 -20.80
C PHE A 168 -6.30 6.15 -21.79
N VAL A 169 -6.80 6.03 -23.03
CA VAL A 169 -6.14 5.18 -24.04
C VAL A 169 -4.77 5.75 -24.45
N ASP A 170 -4.64 7.07 -24.53
CA ASP A 170 -3.37 7.72 -24.87
C ASP A 170 -2.28 7.51 -23.80
N VAL A 171 -2.67 7.58 -22.52
CA VAL A 171 -1.76 7.36 -21.40
C VAL A 171 -1.52 5.87 -21.20
N PHE A 172 -2.56 5.05 -21.04
CA PHE A 172 -2.43 3.63 -20.65
C PHE A 172 -2.12 2.68 -21.82
N GLY A 173 -2.63 2.97 -23.02
CA GLY A 173 -2.49 2.11 -24.19
C GLY A 173 -1.05 1.69 -24.53
N PRO A 174 -0.07 2.63 -24.51
CA PRO A 174 1.34 2.32 -24.78
C PRO A 174 1.98 1.30 -23.83
N GLU A 175 1.50 1.16 -22.60
CA GLU A 175 1.98 0.14 -21.64
C GLU A 175 1.09 -1.11 -21.65
N LEU A 176 -0.23 -0.91 -21.60
CA LEU A 176 -1.21 -1.99 -21.49
C LEU A 176 -1.20 -2.91 -22.71
N VAL A 177 -1.22 -2.35 -23.92
CA VAL A 177 -1.36 -3.15 -25.15
C VAL A 177 -0.15 -4.05 -25.38
N PRO A 178 1.12 -3.57 -25.28
CA PRO A 178 2.29 -4.44 -25.36
C PRO A 178 2.34 -5.50 -24.25
N ALA A 179 2.03 -5.13 -23.00
CA ALA A 179 2.00 -6.07 -21.88
C ALA A 179 0.95 -7.18 -22.11
N TYR A 180 -0.26 -6.82 -22.53
CA TYR A 180 -1.31 -7.79 -22.85
C TYR A 180 -0.93 -8.70 -24.02
N ASN A 181 -0.41 -8.13 -25.11
CA ASN A 181 0.03 -8.90 -26.28
C ASN A 181 1.13 -9.91 -25.91
N THR A 182 2.06 -9.52 -25.02
CA THR A 182 3.13 -10.39 -24.53
C THR A 182 2.61 -11.49 -23.60
N SER A 183 1.62 -11.18 -22.76
CA SER A 183 1.03 -12.14 -21.82
C SER A 183 0.31 -13.30 -22.51
N ASN A 184 -0.32 -13.03 -23.67
CA ASN A 184 -1.19 -13.97 -24.39
C ASN A 184 -2.28 -14.61 -23.48
N LEU A 185 -2.76 -13.88 -22.47
CA LEU A 185 -3.79 -14.37 -21.57
C LEU A 185 -5.19 -14.32 -22.21
N GLU A 186 -5.98 -15.36 -21.92
CA GLU A 186 -7.40 -15.42 -22.28
C GLU A 186 -8.20 -14.32 -21.55
N PRO A 187 -9.23 -13.71 -22.18
CA PRO A 187 -10.00 -12.61 -21.59
C PRO A 187 -10.55 -12.91 -20.18
N SER A 188 -10.98 -14.15 -19.93
CA SER A 188 -11.48 -14.56 -18.62
C SER A 188 -10.41 -14.56 -17.53
N LYS A 189 -9.17 -14.95 -17.86
CA LYS A 189 -8.03 -14.94 -16.92
C LYS A 189 -7.56 -13.51 -16.66
N THR A 190 -7.43 -12.71 -17.71
CA THR A 190 -7.05 -11.29 -17.60
C THR A 190 -8.01 -10.53 -16.69
N CYS A 191 -9.31 -10.63 -16.93
CA CYS A 191 -10.30 -9.95 -16.10
C CYS A 191 -10.36 -10.48 -14.66
N SER A 192 -10.13 -11.78 -14.44
CA SER A 192 -10.04 -12.35 -13.09
C SER A 192 -8.82 -11.83 -12.33
N MET A 193 -7.68 -11.60 -13.01
CA MET A 193 -6.50 -10.99 -12.38
C MET A 193 -6.70 -9.51 -12.03
N ILE A 194 -7.34 -8.74 -12.91
CA ILE A 194 -7.54 -7.29 -12.73
C ILE A 194 -8.64 -6.98 -11.69
N PHE A 195 -9.74 -7.73 -11.73
CA PHE A 195 -10.95 -7.45 -10.94
C PHE A 195 -11.19 -8.44 -9.79
N GLY A 196 -10.35 -9.48 -9.66
CA GLY A 196 -10.40 -10.44 -8.56
C GLY A 196 -11.73 -11.19 -8.45
N GLU A 197 -12.24 -11.31 -7.23
CA GLU A 197 -13.45 -12.07 -6.90
C GLU A 197 -14.70 -11.59 -7.67
N SER A 198 -14.78 -10.31 -8.01
CA SER A 198 -15.89 -9.76 -8.79
C SER A 198 -15.98 -10.34 -10.21
N CYS A 199 -14.88 -10.89 -10.72
CA CYS A 199 -14.81 -11.61 -11.99
C CYS A 199 -14.80 -13.13 -11.88
N GLY A 200 -14.92 -13.65 -10.66
CA GLY A 200 -14.82 -15.07 -10.33
C GLY A 200 -13.37 -15.57 -10.19
N SER A 201 -13.21 -16.75 -9.58
CA SER A 201 -11.90 -17.39 -9.40
C SER A 201 -11.56 -18.26 -10.61
N VAL A 202 -10.84 -17.70 -11.59
CA VAL A 202 -10.30 -18.47 -12.73
C VAL A 202 -8.89 -18.93 -12.39
N SER A 203 -8.63 -20.25 -12.43
CA SER A 203 -7.29 -20.78 -12.16
C SER A 203 -6.29 -20.30 -13.21
N ASN A 204 -5.14 -19.77 -12.75
CA ASN A 204 -4.06 -19.34 -13.62
C ASN A 204 -2.74 -19.97 -13.19
N GLU A 205 -2.46 -21.19 -13.66
CA GLU A 205 -1.30 -21.99 -13.23
C GLU A 205 0.06 -21.27 -13.38
N ILE A 206 0.21 -20.38 -14.36
CA ILE A 206 1.44 -19.62 -14.60
C ILE A 206 1.67 -18.55 -13.51
N HIS A 207 0.60 -18.08 -12.88
CA HIS A 207 0.61 -17.01 -11.88
C HIS A 207 0.33 -17.54 -10.46
N GLU A 208 0.34 -18.86 -10.27
CA GLU A 208 0.25 -19.53 -8.97
C GLU A 208 1.65 -19.96 -8.54
N TRP A 209 2.19 -19.31 -7.51
CA TRP A 209 3.56 -19.50 -7.02
C TRP A 209 3.60 -19.39 -5.50
N ASP A 210 4.57 -20.06 -4.88
CA ASP A 210 4.80 -20.05 -3.44
C ASP A 210 6.20 -19.52 -3.14
N ILE A 211 6.33 -18.67 -2.12
CA ILE A 211 7.61 -18.20 -1.60
C ILE A 211 8.15 -19.22 -0.60
N GLU A 212 9.44 -19.52 -0.68
CA GLU A 212 10.11 -20.36 0.31
C GLU A 212 10.37 -19.57 1.59
N THR A 213 10.01 -20.15 2.74
CA THR A 213 10.31 -19.58 4.07
C THR A 213 11.11 -20.60 4.90
N PRO A 214 12.03 -20.16 5.78
CA PRO A 214 12.78 -21.08 6.63
C PRO A 214 11.88 -21.89 7.57
N GLU A 215 12.07 -23.22 7.64
CA GLU A 215 11.24 -24.14 8.45
C GLU A 215 11.34 -23.92 9.98
N ASN A 216 12.44 -23.32 10.45
CA ASN A 216 12.69 -23.17 11.87
C ASN A 216 11.85 -22.04 12.44
N HIS A 217 10.77 -22.36 13.16
CA HIS A 217 10.18 -21.41 14.11
C HIS A 217 11.12 -21.30 15.31
N LEU A 218 11.74 -20.14 15.55
CA LEU A 218 12.31 -19.88 16.88
C LEU A 218 11.17 -20.00 17.91
N GLN A 219 11.45 -20.65 19.04
CA GLN A 219 10.45 -20.87 20.08
C GLN A 219 9.87 -19.53 20.54
N ALA A 220 8.54 -19.44 20.53
CA ALA A 220 7.79 -18.32 21.06
C ALA A 220 8.29 -17.95 22.45
N ILE A 221 8.84 -16.76 22.60
CA ILE A 221 9.01 -16.15 23.92
C ILE A 221 7.63 -15.59 24.25
N GLU A 222 7.06 -16.02 25.38
CA GLU A 222 5.82 -15.45 25.91
C GLU A 222 6.06 -13.95 26.15
N GLU A 223 5.60 -13.11 25.24
CA GLU A 223 5.79 -11.66 25.31
C GLU A 223 4.95 -11.13 26.47
N LYS A 224 5.64 -10.71 27.55
CA LYS A 224 5.03 -9.96 28.64
C LYS A 224 5.11 -8.49 28.29
N PHE A 225 3.97 -7.92 27.91
CA PHE A 225 3.89 -6.55 27.47
C PHE A 225 4.13 -5.55 28.59
N PRO A 226 4.77 -4.41 28.29
CA PRO A 226 5.07 -3.42 29.30
C PRO A 226 3.81 -2.71 29.79
N LYS A 227 3.91 -2.17 31.01
CA LYS A 227 2.92 -1.24 31.55
C LYS A 227 3.04 0.11 30.82
N VAL A 228 1.99 0.94 30.89
CA VAL A 228 1.84 2.26 30.23
C VAL A 228 3.01 3.24 30.50
N GLU A 229 3.84 3.00 31.50
CA GLU A 229 4.95 3.85 31.97
C GLU A 229 6.29 3.62 31.24
N VAL A 230 6.28 3.21 29.96
CA VAL A 230 7.52 3.00 29.18
C VAL A 230 7.86 4.20 28.27
N PRO A 231 9.15 4.44 27.97
CA PRO A 231 9.57 5.39 26.93
C PRO A 231 8.82 5.13 25.61
N THR A 232 8.55 6.17 24.83
CA THR A 232 7.82 6.06 23.56
C THR A 232 8.49 6.84 22.44
N PHE A 233 8.33 6.39 21.20
CA PHE A 233 8.47 7.21 20.02
C PHE A 233 7.12 7.80 19.60
N LYS A 234 7.12 9.06 19.16
CA LYS A 234 5.99 9.72 18.52
C LYS A 234 6.24 9.75 17.01
N VAL A 235 5.42 9.01 16.28
CA VAL A 235 5.63 8.71 14.86
C VAL A 235 4.50 9.32 14.05
N LEU A 236 4.82 10.28 13.17
CA LEU A 236 3.84 10.84 12.25
C LEU A 236 3.68 9.90 11.04
N HIS A 237 2.44 9.71 10.60
CA HIS A 237 2.12 9.01 9.37
C HIS A 237 1.31 9.92 8.45
N LEU A 238 1.91 10.24 7.30
CA LEU A 238 1.29 10.98 6.21
C LEU A 238 1.07 10.03 5.03
N SER A 239 -0.08 10.13 4.38
CA SER A 239 -0.41 9.31 3.22
C SER A 239 -1.42 10.01 2.33
N ASP A 240 -1.38 9.69 1.03
CA ASP A 240 -2.44 10.06 0.06
C ASP A 240 -2.69 11.58 0.07
N THR A 241 -1.62 12.35 -0.15
CA THR A 241 -1.72 13.82 -0.24
C THR A 241 -2.51 14.25 -1.47
N HIS A 242 -2.29 13.56 -2.60
CA HIS A 242 -2.81 13.92 -3.91
C HIS A 242 -2.82 15.44 -4.12
N LEU A 243 -1.62 16.03 -4.16
CA LEU A 243 -1.46 17.44 -4.46
C LEU A 243 -2.00 17.68 -5.88
N ASP A 244 -3.03 18.50 -6.00
CA ASP A 244 -3.56 18.95 -7.27
C ASP A 244 -3.07 20.37 -7.59
N PRO A 245 -2.07 20.53 -8.49
CA PRO A 245 -1.59 21.84 -8.89
C PRO A 245 -2.62 22.65 -9.68
N ASP A 246 -3.62 21.97 -10.27
CA ASP A 246 -4.67 22.58 -11.09
C ASP A 246 -5.94 22.89 -10.29
N TYR A 247 -5.95 22.62 -8.97
CA TYR A 247 -7.09 22.92 -8.12
C TYR A 247 -7.47 24.40 -8.21
N ALA A 248 -8.74 24.66 -8.50
CA ALA A 248 -9.27 26.01 -8.69
C ALA A 248 -10.49 26.25 -7.81
N GLU A 249 -10.35 27.14 -6.82
CA GLU A 249 -11.47 27.62 -6.01
C GLU A 249 -12.61 28.16 -6.89
N GLY A 250 -13.86 27.85 -6.52
CA GLY A 250 -15.07 28.24 -7.24
C GLY A 250 -15.42 27.39 -8.46
N SER A 251 -14.53 26.50 -8.90
CA SER A 251 -14.81 25.58 -10.00
C SER A 251 -15.79 24.47 -9.58
N PRO A 252 -16.43 23.74 -10.51
CA PRO A 252 -17.42 22.73 -10.15
C PRO A 252 -16.82 21.53 -9.40
N THR A 253 -17.44 21.13 -8.28
CA THR A 253 -17.11 19.87 -7.56
C THR A 253 -17.88 18.67 -8.11
N ASN A 254 -19.03 18.90 -8.75
CA ASN A 254 -19.92 17.88 -9.32
C ASN A 254 -19.77 17.80 -10.86
N CYS A 255 -18.55 17.55 -11.32
CA CYS A 255 -18.24 17.44 -12.73
C CYS A 255 -18.50 16.05 -13.34
N GLU A 256 -18.56 15.99 -14.67
CA GLU A 256 -18.71 14.73 -15.42
C GLU A 256 -17.43 13.88 -15.38
N GLU A 257 -16.26 14.50 -15.23
CA GLU A 257 -14.97 13.83 -15.15
C GLU A 257 -14.77 13.05 -13.83
N PRO A 258 -13.77 12.13 -13.77
CA PRO A 258 -13.43 11.42 -12.55
C PRO A 258 -12.74 12.27 -11.46
N LEU A 259 -12.16 13.42 -11.83
CA LEU A 259 -11.59 14.43 -10.93
C LEU A 259 -12.09 15.82 -11.35
N CYS A 260 -12.60 16.55 -10.37
CA CYS A 260 -13.24 17.85 -10.47
C CYS A 260 -12.41 18.93 -9.78
N CYS A 261 -13.02 20.05 -9.41
CA CYS A 261 -12.36 21.18 -8.76
C CYS A 261 -11.23 21.83 -9.59
N ARG A 262 -11.35 21.79 -10.92
CA ARG A 262 -10.42 22.44 -11.85
C ARG A 262 -11.16 23.38 -12.79
N ASN A 263 -10.45 24.36 -13.37
CA ASN A 263 -11.06 25.34 -14.27
C ASN A 263 -11.73 24.73 -15.52
N TYR A 264 -11.32 23.53 -15.90
CA TYR A 264 -11.85 22.77 -17.04
C TYR A 264 -12.82 21.65 -16.64
N SER A 265 -13.21 21.56 -15.36
CA SER A 265 -14.21 20.59 -14.90
C SER A 265 -15.59 20.92 -15.50
N THR A 266 -16.17 19.93 -16.19
CA THR A 266 -17.46 20.10 -16.88
C THR A 266 -18.60 19.85 -15.91
N PRO A 267 -19.46 20.82 -15.57
CA PRO A 267 -20.59 20.59 -14.67
C PRO A 267 -21.52 19.47 -15.15
N SER A 268 -22.02 18.66 -14.21
CA SER A 268 -23.03 17.65 -14.50
C SER A 268 -24.29 18.27 -15.11
N THR A 269 -24.77 17.69 -16.21
CA THR A 269 -25.99 18.18 -16.86
C THR A 269 -27.22 18.04 -15.95
N ASN A 270 -28.02 19.11 -15.85
CA ASN A 270 -29.23 19.22 -15.02
C ASN A 270 -29.03 19.30 -13.50
N GLU A 271 -27.81 19.51 -13.02
CA GLU A 271 -27.55 19.78 -11.61
C GLU A 271 -27.12 21.23 -11.38
N THR A 272 -27.38 21.74 -10.17
CA THR A 272 -26.82 23.02 -9.74
C THR A 272 -25.32 22.86 -9.53
N ILE A 273 -24.52 23.79 -10.06
CA ILE A 273 -23.07 23.81 -9.85
C ILE A 273 -22.79 24.00 -8.35
N ILE A 274 -22.01 23.09 -7.78
CA ILE A 274 -21.47 23.22 -6.43
C ILE A 274 -20.05 23.78 -6.56
N PRO A 275 -19.77 24.99 -6.07
CA PRO A 275 -18.44 25.60 -6.20
C PRO A 275 -17.44 24.96 -5.24
N ALA A 276 -16.22 24.78 -5.72
CA ALA A 276 -15.09 24.29 -4.94
C ALA A 276 -14.70 25.32 -3.86
N GLY A 277 -14.56 24.85 -2.63
CA GLY A 277 -14.05 25.62 -1.50
C GLY A 277 -12.56 25.95 -1.64
N ARG A 278 -12.09 26.90 -0.86
CA ARG A 278 -10.69 27.33 -0.87
C ARG A 278 -9.74 26.23 -0.38
N TRP A 279 -10.12 25.52 0.69
CA TRP A 279 -9.25 24.57 1.39
C TRP A 279 -9.40 23.12 0.89
N GLY A 280 -10.11 22.89 -0.21
CA GLY A 280 -10.52 21.57 -0.65
C GLY A 280 -12.05 21.46 -0.69
N SER A 281 -12.56 20.35 -1.22
CA SER A 281 -14.00 20.11 -1.30
C SER A 281 -14.34 18.64 -1.24
N TYR A 282 -15.48 18.31 -0.67
CA TYR A 282 -16.07 16.99 -0.83
C TYR A 282 -16.45 16.73 -2.30
N ASN A 283 -16.83 15.49 -2.62
CA ASN A 283 -16.96 14.92 -3.96
C ASN A 283 -15.59 14.50 -4.56
N LYS A 284 -15.50 14.44 -5.89
CA LYS A 284 -14.33 14.01 -6.66
C LYS A 284 -13.25 15.09 -6.75
N CYS A 285 -12.70 15.54 -5.62
CA CYS A 285 -11.68 16.58 -5.62
C CYS A 285 -10.46 16.18 -4.79
N ASP A 286 -9.29 16.58 -5.29
CA ASP A 286 -8.00 16.40 -4.64
C ASP A 286 -7.54 17.65 -3.89
N SER A 287 -6.38 17.57 -3.24
CA SER A 287 -5.92 18.58 -2.30
C SER A 287 -5.32 19.81 -3.00
N PRO A 288 -5.79 21.04 -2.72
CA PRO A 288 -5.04 22.22 -3.10
C PRO A 288 -3.76 22.33 -2.28
N ARG A 289 -2.72 22.93 -2.89
CA ARG A 289 -1.43 23.22 -2.24
C ARG A 289 -1.58 23.86 -0.86
N ILE A 290 -2.50 24.81 -0.71
CA ILE A 290 -2.66 25.58 0.53
C ILE A 290 -3.17 24.73 1.70
N LEU A 291 -3.96 23.67 1.45
CA LEU A 291 -4.39 22.73 2.48
C LEU A 291 -3.19 21.95 3.03
N ILE A 292 -2.37 21.41 2.14
CA ILE A 292 -1.18 20.63 2.50
C ILE A 292 -0.17 21.51 3.26
N GLU A 293 0.11 22.73 2.77
CA GLU A 293 1.02 23.64 3.45
C GLU A 293 0.49 24.08 4.83
N ASN A 294 -0.82 24.30 4.98
CA ASN A 294 -1.44 24.62 6.26
C ASN A 294 -1.31 23.45 7.26
N MET A 295 -1.59 22.22 6.81
CA MET A 295 -1.43 21.01 7.62
C MET A 295 0.02 20.82 8.08
N LEU A 296 0.99 20.86 7.17
CA LEU A 296 2.40 20.66 7.49
C LEU A 296 2.91 21.73 8.46
N LYS A 297 2.47 22.99 8.28
CA LYS A 297 2.75 24.08 9.22
C LYS A 297 2.18 23.78 10.60
N PHE A 298 0.92 23.39 10.71
CA PHE A 298 0.28 23.02 11.97
C PHE A 298 1.08 21.92 12.69
N ILE A 299 1.38 20.82 11.99
CA ILE A 299 2.11 19.69 12.57
C ILE A 299 3.48 20.13 13.07
N SER A 300 4.22 20.93 12.29
CA SER A 300 5.56 21.41 12.67
C SER A 300 5.58 22.29 13.93
N LEU A 301 4.46 22.97 14.22
CA LEU A 301 4.31 23.87 15.36
C LEU A 301 3.78 23.16 16.61
N GLU A 302 2.74 22.33 16.45
CA GLU A 302 2.06 21.66 17.57
C GLU A 302 2.71 20.32 17.97
N HIS A 303 3.42 19.68 17.03
CA HIS A 303 4.10 18.41 17.26
C HIS A 303 5.62 18.50 16.97
N PRO A 304 6.35 19.44 17.58
CA PRO A 304 7.80 19.57 17.40
C PRO A 304 8.57 18.38 18.00
N ASP A 305 7.88 17.51 18.71
CA ASP A 305 8.35 16.32 19.42
C ASP A 305 8.23 15.02 18.60
N ILE A 306 7.87 15.09 17.31
CA ILE A 306 7.88 13.94 16.39
C ILE A 306 9.31 13.42 16.22
N ASP A 307 9.49 12.11 16.43
CA ASP A 307 10.79 11.45 16.34
C ASP A 307 11.15 11.06 14.90
N TYR A 308 10.18 10.61 14.12
CA TYR A 308 10.32 10.31 12.69
C TYR A 308 8.96 10.27 11.98
N ILE A 309 9.00 10.32 10.66
CA ILE A 309 7.82 10.35 9.80
C ILE A 309 7.81 9.11 8.90
N ILE A 310 6.68 8.43 8.83
CA ILE A 310 6.34 7.44 7.80
C ILE A 310 5.51 8.17 6.73
N TRP A 311 5.91 8.05 5.46
CA TRP A 311 5.25 8.76 4.36
C TRP A 311 4.89 7.82 3.21
N THR A 312 3.65 7.32 3.19
CA THR A 312 3.30 6.15 2.37
C THR A 312 2.81 6.49 0.95
N GLY A 313 3.28 7.58 0.34
CA GLY A 313 3.08 7.84 -1.10
C GLY A 313 1.70 8.38 -1.49
N ASP A 314 1.39 8.29 -2.79
CA ASP A 314 0.27 8.89 -3.50
C ASP A 314 0.28 10.42 -3.46
N LEU A 315 1.27 10.96 -4.17
CA LEU A 315 1.50 12.40 -4.28
C LEU A 315 0.76 13.05 -5.47
N PRO A 316 0.79 12.48 -6.69
CA PRO A 316 0.05 13.05 -7.83
C PRO A 316 -1.47 12.87 -7.71
N PRO A 317 -2.28 13.73 -8.36
CA PRO A 317 -3.73 13.69 -8.26
C PRO A 317 -4.36 12.56 -9.11
N HIS A 318 -5.69 12.43 -9.06
CA HIS A 318 -6.47 11.40 -9.75
C HIS A 318 -6.79 11.72 -11.22
N ASP A 319 -6.08 12.65 -11.85
CA ASP A 319 -6.23 13.01 -13.27
C ASP A 319 -5.50 12.07 -14.23
N ILE A 320 -5.54 10.77 -13.93
CA ILE A 320 -4.73 9.71 -14.56
C ILE A 320 -4.86 9.60 -16.08
N TRP A 321 -5.90 10.20 -16.67
CA TRP A 321 -6.09 10.26 -18.13
C TRP A 321 -5.30 11.41 -18.79
N ASN A 322 -4.66 12.28 -18.01
CA ASN A 322 -3.97 13.48 -18.49
C ASN A 322 -2.65 13.74 -17.75
N GLN A 323 -1.88 12.69 -17.45
CA GLN A 323 -0.60 12.79 -16.75
C GLN A 323 0.59 12.57 -17.70
N THR A 324 1.73 13.18 -17.34
CA THR A 324 3.03 12.97 -17.99
C THR A 324 4.07 12.59 -16.94
N GLN A 325 5.15 11.92 -17.35
CA GLN A 325 6.26 11.62 -16.43
C GLN A 325 6.80 12.90 -15.77
N GLN A 326 6.96 13.97 -16.54
CA GLN A 326 7.49 15.23 -16.02
C GLN A 326 6.55 15.88 -14.98
N SER A 327 5.24 15.91 -15.23
CA SER A 327 4.29 16.48 -14.26
C SER A 327 4.30 15.71 -12.93
N ASN A 328 4.39 14.38 -12.95
CA ASN A 328 4.48 13.59 -11.72
C ASN A 328 5.81 13.82 -11.00
N LEU A 329 6.93 13.91 -11.73
CA LEU A 329 8.23 14.25 -11.14
C LEU A 329 8.25 15.64 -10.50
N ASP A 330 7.57 16.62 -11.10
CA ASP A 330 7.47 17.97 -10.55
C ASP A 330 6.65 18.00 -9.25
N ILE A 331 5.56 17.22 -9.18
CA ILE A 331 4.75 17.05 -7.96
C ILE A 331 5.55 16.36 -6.85
N ILE A 332 6.28 15.28 -7.19
CA ILE A 332 7.17 14.58 -6.23
C ILE A 332 8.20 15.56 -5.67
N LYS A 333 8.84 16.34 -6.55
CA LYS A 333 9.84 17.33 -6.15
C LYS A 333 9.22 18.39 -5.24
N GLU A 334 8.08 18.97 -5.60
CA GLU A 334 7.40 19.98 -4.77
C GLU A 334 7.04 19.41 -3.40
N SER A 335 6.49 18.20 -3.35
CA SER A 335 6.11 17.54 -2.11
C SER A 335 7.34 17.30 -1.20
N VAL A 336 8.46 16.85 -1.77
CA VAL A 336 9.73 16.70 -1.04
C VAL A 336 10.23 18.06 -0.51
N GLU A 337 10.13 19.13 -1.30
CA GLU A 337 10.52 20.48 -0.86
C GLU A 337 9.64 21.00 0.28
N GLN A 338 8.33 20.73 0.24
CA GLN A 338 7.41 21.05 1.34
C GLN A 338 7.79 20.27 2.61
N MET A 339 8.03 18.97 2.51
CA MET A 339 8.45 18.13 3.64
C MET A 339 9.76 18.62 4.27
N LEU A 340 10.77 18.94 3.46
CA LEU A 340 12.06 19.46 3.95
C LEU A 340 11.92 20.85 4.60
N ARG A 341 10.98 21.68 4.13
CA ARG A 341 10.73 23.01 4.70
C ARG A 341 10.17 22.93 6.12
N TYR A 342 9.21 22.04 6.35
CA TYR A 342 8.52 21.93 7.64
C TYR A 342 9.19 20.95 8.61
N PHE A 343 9.94 19.97 8.09
CA PHE A 343 10.61 18.94 8.88
C PHE A 343 12.11 18.80 8.52
N PRO A 344 12.92 19.87 8.59
CA PRO A 344 14.30 19.86 8.10
C PRO A 344 15.22 18.90 8.84
N ASN A 345 14.91 18.53 10.08
CA ASN A 345 15.76 17.73 10.96
C ASN A 345 15.12 16.40 11.40
N ILE A 346 13.95 16.06 10.86
CA ILE A 346 13.23 14.84 11.23
C ILE A 346 13.44 13.81 10.11
N PRO A 347 13.90 12.58 10.42
CA PRO A 347 14.01 11.51 9.43
C PRO A 347 12.64 11.15 8.84
N ILE A 348 12.58 11.01 7.51
CA ILE A 348 11.37 10.63 6.77
C ILE A 348 11.64 9.29 6.07
N PHE A 349 10.76 8.31 6.30
CA PHE A 349 10.81 6.99 5.68
C PHE A 349 9.63 6.85 4.72
N PRO A 350 9.85 7.11 3.43
CA PRO A 350 8.79 7.04 2.44
C PRO A 350 8.54 5.63 1.90
N ALA A 351 7.33 5.36 1.43
CA ALA A 351 6.99 4.24 0.55
C ALA A 351 6.38 4.77 -0.75
N VAL A 352 6.48 4.01 -1.85
CA VAL A 352 5.94 4.42 -3.16
C VAL A 352 4.46 4.05 -3.24
N GLY A 353 3.60 4.98 -3.64
CA GLY A 353 2.20 4.74 -3.95
C GLY A 353 1.95 4.33 -5.40
N ASN A 354 0.69 4.18 -5.80
CA ASN A 354 0.35 3.83 -7.18
C ASN A 354 0.28 5.04 -8.12
N HIS A 355 0.11 6.26 -7.60
CA HIS A 355 0.00 7.46 -8.43
C HIS A 355 1.35 8.05 -8.85
N GLU A 356 2.49 7.62 -8.29
CA GLU A 356 3.80 8.18 -8.66
C GLU A 356 4.20 7.90 -10.11
N SER A 357 3.78 6.76 -10.67
CA SER A 357 4.13 6.39 -12.05
C SER A 357 3.12 6.90 -13.08
N VAL A 358 3.57 6.95 -14.34
CA VAL A 358 2.71 7.22 -15.49
C VAL A 358 2.88 6.06 -16.48
N PRO A 359 1.79 5.36 -16.85
CA PRO A 359 0.43 5.46 -16.31
C PRO A 359 0.35 5.09 -14.82
N ALA A 360 -0.60 5.68 -14.09
CA ALA A 360 -0.83 5.33 -12.69
C ALA A 360 -1.01 3.81 -12.52
N GLY A 361 -0.37 3.25 -11.49
CA GLY A 361 -0.33 1.82 -11.20
C GLY A 361 0.61 0.99 -12.08
N SER A 362 1.22 1.56 -13.13
CA SER A 362 2.16 0.85 -14.01
C SER A 362 3.58 0.90 -13.45
N PHE A 363 4.05 -0.20 -12.88
CA PHE A 363 5.39 -0.33 -12.29
C PHE A 363 6.13 -1.51 -12.92
N ALA A 364 6.73 -1.26 -14.07
CA ALA A 364 7.44 -2.27 -14.85
C ALA A 364 8.54 -2.95 -14.00
N PRO A 365 8.47 -4.28 -13.79
CA PRO A 365 9.48 -4.96 -12.99
C PRO A 365 10.86 -5.01 -13.67
N PRO A 366 11.94 -5.30 -12.93
CA PRO A 366 13.33 -5.14 -13.42
C PRO A 366 13.72 -6.02 -14.62
N TRP A 367 12.95 -7.06 -14.94
CA TRP A 367 13.17 -7.89 -16.14
C TRP A 367 12.70 -7.21 -17.43
N ILE A 368 11.92 -6.13 -17.35
CA ILE A 368 11.60 -5.28 -18.50
C ILE A 368 12.84 -4.43 -18.82
N LYS A 369 13.52 -4.76 -19.92
CA LYS A 369 14.76 -4.09 -20.37
C LYS A 369 14.55 -3.10 -21.52
N ASN A 370 13.34 -3.01 -22.06
CA ASN A 370 13.05 -2.05 -23.11
C ASN A 370 13.04 -0.64 -22.52
N GLU A 371 13.94 0.23 -22.98
CA GLU A 371 14.11 1.60 -22.52
C GLU A 371 12.80 2.40 -22.49
N THR A 372 11.88 2.14 -23.43
CA THR A 372 10.59 2.85 -23.51
C THR A 372 9.62 2.50 -22.40
N HIS A 373 9.77 1.34 -21.75
CA HIS A 373 8.84 0.81 -20.75
C HIS A 373 9.46 0.70 -19.35
N THR A 374 10.73 1.08 -19.18
CA THR A 374 11.38 0.98 -17.87
C THR A 374 10.85 2.05 -16.91
N ILE A 375 10.69 1.68 -15.64
CA ILE A 375 10.33 2.60 -14.55
C ILE A 375 11.55 3.37 -13.98
N GLY A 376 12.72 3.23 -14.61
CA GLY A 376 13.99 3.76 -14.10
C GLY A 376 13.99 5.28 -13.93
N TRP A 377 13.22 6.02 -14.73
CA TRP A 377 13.04 7.47 -14.62
C TRP A 377 12.50 7.88 -13.23
N LEU A 378 11.55 7.11 -12.70
CA LEU A 378 10.94 7.36 -11.40
C LEU A 378 11.88 6.93 -10.28
N TYR A 379 12.41 5.70 -10.32
CA TYR A 379 13.23 5.17 -9.22
C TYR A 379 14.55 5.94 -9.05
N THR A 380 15.14 6.44 -10.14
CA THR A 380 16.31 7.31 -10.08
C THR A 380 15.98 8.62 -9.39
N ASN A 381 14.85 9.25 -9.76
CA ASN A 381 14.40 10.49 -9.14
C ASN A 381 14.08 10.30 -7.65
N LEU A 382 13.36 9.23 -7.29
CA LEU A 382 13.08 8.88 -5.90
C LEU A 382 14.37 8.68 -5.10
N ALA A 383 15.35 7.93 -5.63
CA ALA A 383 16.64 7.74 -4.97
C ALA A 383 17.38 9.08 -4.73
N ASP A 384 17.38 10.00 -5.70
CA ASP A 384 18.00 11.32 -5.58
C ASP A 384 17.34 12.21 -4.51
N HIS A 385 16.02 12.08 -4.34
CA HIS A 385 15.28 12.77 -3.31
C HIS A 385 15.48 12.13 -1.93
N TRP A 386 15.32 10.81 -1.85
CA TRP A 386 15.26 10.06 -0.60
C TRP A 386 16.62 9.79 0.03
N ARG A 387 17.73 9.87 -0.71
CA ARG A 387 19.09 9.80 -0.14
C ARG A 387 19.38 10.89 0.92
N LYS A 388 18.52 11.91 1.03
CA LYS A 388 18.57 12.91 2.09
C LYS A 388 18.13 12.37 3.45
N TRP A 389 17.34 11.30 3.46
CA TRP A 389 16.75 10.69 4.66
C TRP A 389 17.21 9.25 4.87
N LEU A 390 17.59 8.55 3.80
CA LEU A 390 17.93 7.13 3.81
C LEU A 390 19.45 6.91 3.79
N PRO A 391 19.93 5.83 4.43
CA PRO A 391 21.34 5.48 4.42
C PRO A 391 21.81 5.09 3.01
N SER A 392 23.12 5.25 2.76
CA SER A 392 23.74 4.92 1.47
C SER A 392 23.51 3.46 1.03
N THR A 393 23.37 2.55 1.99
CA THR A 393 23.11 1.12 1.77
C THR A 393 21.76 0.83 1.12
N SER A 394 20.79 1.74 1.19
CA SER A 394 19.47 1.58 0.55
C SER A 394 19.50 1.86 -0.95
N GLY A 395 20.54 2.52 -1.48
CA GLY A 395 20.57 2.98 -2.87
C GLY A 395 20.35 1.88 -3.92
N ASN A 396 20.96 0.71 -3.72
CA ASN A 396 20.84 -0.40 -4.67
C ASN A 396 19.42 -0.97 -4.74
N THR A 397 18.76 -1.16 -3.59
CA THR A 397 17.39 -1.71 -3.56
C THR A 397 16.37 -0.67 -4.04
N LEU A 398 16.62 0.62 -3.76
CA LEU A 398 15.82 1.72 -4.29
C LEU A 398 15.83 1.76 -5.83
N LEU A 399 17.02 1.71 -6.44
CA LEU A 399 17.14 1.71 -7.90
C LEU A 399 16.63 0.41 -8.54
N HIS A 400 16.72 -0.71 -7.83
CA HIS A 400 16.23 -2.01 -8.31
C HIS A 400 14.72 -2.13 -8.25
N GLY A 401 14.07 -1.68 -7.18
CA GLY A 401 12.63 -1.89 -7.01
C GLY A 401 11.89 -0.92 -6.10
N ALA A 402 12.53 0.17 -5.68
CA ALA A 402 11.98 1.18 -4.77
C ALA A 402 11.51 0.64 -3.41
N PHE A 403 12.10 -0.46 -2.96
CA PHE A 403 11.97 -1.00 -1.60
C PHE A 403 13.31 -0.91 -0.87
N TYR A 404 13.29 -0.87 0.46
CA TYR A 404 14.51 -0.74 1.26
C TYR A 404 14.30 -1.13 2.72
N SER A 405 15.41 -1.31 3.44
CA SER A 405 15.46 -1.66 4.85
C SER A 405 16.40 -0.69 5.57
N VAL A 406 15.96 -0.16 6.71
CA VAL A 406 16.75 0.73 7.57
C VAL A 406 16.71 0.20 9.00
N LEU A 407 17.90 0.04 9.59
CA LEU A 407 18.01 -0.13 11.03
C LEU A 407 17.82 1.25 11.68
N LEU A 408 16.65 1.49 12.26
CA LEU A 408 16.33 2.76 12.93
C LEU A 408 17.18 2.90 14.19
N ARG A 409 17.25 1.80 14.96
CA ARG A 409 17.91 1.68 16.27
C ARG A 409 18.41 0.25 16.46
N PRO A 410 19.40 0.00 17.33
CA PRO A 410 19.74 -1.37 17.71
C PRO A 410 18.50 -2.15 18.17
N GLY A 411 18.24 -3.31 17.55
CA GLY A 411 17.06 -4.11 17.84
C GLY A 411 15.75 -3.62 17.19
N PHE A 412 15.77 -2.59 16.33
CA PHE A 412 14.57 -2.08 15.68
C PHE A 412 14.81 -1.64 14.23
N ARG A 413 14.13 -2.31 13.31
CA ARG A 413 14.24 -2.13 11.86
C ARG A 413 12.92 -1.70 11.25
N LEU A 414 13.01 -0.83 10.25
CA LEU A 414 11.89 -0.48 9.37
C LEU A 414 12.19 -1.03 7.98
N ILE A 415 11.18 -1.65 7.37
CA ILE A 415 11.23 -2.18 6.01
C ILE A 415 10.13 -1.50 5.20
N SER A 416 10.51 -0.83 4.12
CA SER A 416 9.59 -0.25 3.15
C SER A 416 9.46 -1.15 1.93
N LEU A 417 8.22 -1.53 1.61
CA LEU A 417 7.88 -2.33 0.44
C LEU A 417 7.31 -1.44 -0.67
N ASN A 418 7.56 -1.84 -1.91
CA ASN A 418 6.88 -1.36 -3.10
C ASN A 418 5.70 -2.28 -3.43
N THR A 419 4.59 -2.04 -2.75
CA THR A 419 3.35 -2.82 -2.89
C THR A 419 2.71 -2.73 -4.29
N ASN A 420 3.22 -1.87 -5.19
CA ASN A 420 2.79 -1.87 -6.60
C ASN A 420 3.14 -3.17 -7.34
N TYR A 421 4.06 -3.98 -6.82
CA TYR A 421 4.33 -5.32 -7.33
C TYR A 421 3.25 -6.35 -7.01
N CYS A 422 2.27 -5.98 -6.17
CA CYS A 422 1.04 -6.74 -6.04
C CYS A 422 -0.16 -6.06 -6.72
N HIS A 423 -0.04 -4.83 -7.21
CA HIS A 423 -1.18 -4.08 -7.73
C HIS A 423 -1.76 -4.73 -9.00
N SER A 424 -3.06 -4.98 -9.01
CA SER A 424 -3.78 -5.59 -10.13
C SER A 424 -3.80 -4.74 -11.42
N LEU A 425 -3.52 -3.45 -11.32
CA LEU A 425 -3.38 -2.53 -12.45
C LEU A 425 -1.92 -2.33 -12.91
N ASN A 426 -0.97 -3.03 -12.29
CA ASN A 426 0.36 -3.13 -12.83
C ASN A 426 0.33 -4.10 -14.03
N TRP A 427 0.12 -3.56 -15.22
CA TRP A 427 -0.14 -4.32 -16.45
C TRP A 427 0.95 -5.33 -16.80
N TRP A 428 2.20 -5.05 -16.41
CA TRP A 428 3.33 -5.96 -16.63
C TRP A 428 3.24 -7.24 -15.81
N LEU A 429 2.43 -7.28 -14.75
CA LEU A 429 2.15 -8.49 -13.98
C LEU A 429 1.27 -9.49 -14.74
N LEU A 430 0.59 -9.06 -15.81
CA LEU A 430 -0.08 -9.98 -16.74
C LEU A 430 0.94 -10.87 -17.47
N VAL A 431 2.16 -10.39 -17.69
CA VAL A 431 3.23 -11.16 -18.34
C VAL A 431 3.83 -12.17 -17.36
N ASN A 432 4.21 -11.71 -16.17
CA ASN A 432 4.70 -12.55 -15.09
C ASN A 432 4.45 -11.84 -13.76
N SER A 433 3.74 -12.49 -12.84
CA SER A 433 3.47 -11.98 -11.50
C SER A 433 4.23 -12.74 -10.41
N THR A 434 5.20 -13.58 -10.77
CA THR A 434 6.03 -14.34 -9.84
C THR A 434 7.04 -13.40 -9.20
N ASP A 435 6.88 -13.19 -7.88
CA ASP A 435 7.71 -12.36 -7.00
C ASP A 435 8.44 -11.19 -7.72
N PRO A 436 7.71 -10.15 -8.16
CA PRO A 436 8.33 -9.10 -8.94
C PRO A 436 9.47 -8.41 -8.20
N ALA A 437 10.56 -8.16 -8.94
CA ALA A 437 11.83 -7.67 -8.41
C ALA A 437 12.50 -8.55 -7.34
N ASP A 438 12.06 -9.81 -7.16
CA ASP A 438 12.47 -10.69 -6.05
C ASP A 438 12.20 -10.04 -4.67
N GLU A 439 11.16 -9.20 -4.57
CA GLU A 439 10.89 -8.39 -3.38
C GLU A 439 10.50 -9.25 -2.17
N LEU A 440 9.59 -10.22 -2.30
CA LEU A 440 9.20 -11.07 -1.18
C LEU A 440 10.34 -11.98 -0.76
N LYS A 441 11.15 -12.46 -1.70
CA LYS A 441 12.38 -13.20 -1.40
C LYS A 441 13.37 -12.36 -0.61
N TRP A 442 13.56 -11.10 -1.00
CA TRP A 442 14.38 -10.15 -0.27
C TRP A 442 13.80 -9.86 1.13
N LEU A 443 12.48 -9.69 1.24
CA LEU A 443 11.80 -9.48 2.53
C LEU A 443 12.02 -10.66 3.48
N VAL A 444 11.89 -11.91 3.01
CA VAL A 444 12.19 -13.10 3.82
C VAL A 444 13.61 -13.07 4.36
N HIS A 445 14.58 -12.68 3.52
CA HIS A 445 15.98 -12.57 3.94
C HIS A 445 16.19 -11.48 5.01
N GLU A 446 15.58 -10.30 4.83
CA GLU A 446 15.66 -9.22 5.83
C GLU A 446 15.01 -9.60 7.16
N LEU A 447 13.86 -10.30 7.12
CA LEU A 447 13.17 -10.77 8.33
C LEU A 447 13.93 -11.89 9.04
N GLU A 448 14.56 -12.80 8.30
CA GLU A 448 15.44 -13.82 8.87
C GLU A 448 16.65 -13.18 9.56
N ASN A 449 17.28 -12.19 8.91
CA ASN A 449 18.38 -11.44 9.50
C ASN A 449 17.92 -10.67 10.76
N ALA A 450 16.74 -10.05 10.73
CA ALA A 450 16.17 -9.36 11.88
C ALA A 450 15.92 -10.34 13.04
N GLU A 451 15.34 -11.52 12.75
CA GLU A 451 15.10 -12.58 13.72
C GLU A 451 16.40 -13.08 14.37
N ILE A 452 17.45 -13.34 13.56
CA ILE A 452 18.79 -13.75 14.05
C ILE A 452 19.42 -12.68 14.94
N ASN A 453 19.24 -11.40 14.60
CA ASN A 453 19.78 -10.27 15.34
C ASN A 453 18.89 -9.81 16.50
N ASN A 454 17.79 -10.53 16.79
CA ASN A 454 16.81 -10.19 17.82
C ASN A 454 16.26 -8.76 17.65
N GLU A 455 16.01 -8.37 16.40
CA GLU A 455 15.40 -7.11 16.01
C GLU A 455 13.88 -7.27 15.89
N LYS A 456 13.15 -6.22 16.24
CA LYS A 456 11.73 -6.07 15.90
C LYS A 456 11.60 -5.26 14.62
N VAL A 457 10.57 -5.56 13.83
CA VAL A 457 10.37 -5.01 12.49
C VAL A 457 9.02 -4.30 12.40
N HIS A 458 9.05 -3.08 11.86
CA HIS A 458 7.90 -2.39 11.29
C HIS A 458 7.95 -2.47 9.77
N ILE A 459 6.81 -2.78 9.15
CA ILE A 459 6.68 -2.76 7.68
C ILE A 459 5.88 -1.53 7.28
N ILE A 460 6.34 -0.81 6.27
CA ILE A 460 5.57 0.25 5.61
C ILE A 460 5.37 -0.11 4.14
N GLY A 461 4.23 0.28 3.59
CA GLY A 461 3.91 0.15 2.17
C GLY A 461 2.76 1.09 1.83
N HIS A 462 2.27 1.05 0.59
CA HIS A 462 1.14 1.88 0.21
C HIS A 462 -0.16 1.09 0.14
N ILE A 463 -0.25 0.14 -0.80
CA ILE A 463 -1.44 -0.71 -1.01
C ILE A 463 -1.46 -1.79 0.08
N PRO A 464 -2.52 -1.86 0.91
CA PRO A 464 -2.59 -2.84 1.97
C PRO A 464 -2.74 -4.26 1.40
N PRO A 465 -2.06 -5.28 1.96
CA PRO A 465 -2.00 -6.63 1.39
C PRO A 465 -3.35 -7.33 1.27
N GLY A 466 -4.31 -6.99 2.14
CA GLY A 466 -5.66 -7.51 2.11
C GLY A 466 -6.56 -6.86 1.07
N SER A 467 -6.16 -5.73 0.48
CA SER A 467 -6.93 -5.00 -0.53
C SER A 467 -7.27 -5.88 -1.73
N SER A 468 -8.45 -5.70 -2.33
CA SER A 468 -8.80 -6.31 -3.61
C SER A 468 -7.85 -5.93 -4.74
N ASP A 469 -7.11 -4.85 -4.55
CA ASP A 469 -6.18 -4.29 -5.52
C ASP A 469 -4.85 -5.03 -5.50
N CYS A 470 -4.59 -5.81 -4.45
CA CYS A 470 -3.44 -6.68 -4.36
C CYS A 470 -3.76 -8.05 -4.99
N LEU A 471 -2.88 -8.59 -5.83
CA LEU A 471 -3.02 -9.89 -6.46
C LEU A 471 -3.06 -10.99 -5.40
N LYS A 472 -4.06 -11.86 -5.51
CA LYS A 472 -4.31 -12.98 -4.59
C LYS A 472 -3.07 -13.80 -4.26
N THR A 473 -2.29 -14.17 -5.27
CA THR A 473 -1.09 -15.02 -5.07
C THR A 473 -0.01 -14.29 -4.28
N TRP A 474 0.27 -13.02 -4.61
CA TRP A 474 1.23 -12.21 -3.88
C TRP A 474 0.79 -12.03 -2.43
N SER A 475 -0.47 -11.64 -2.22
CA SER A 475 -1.06 -11.44 -0.89
C SER A 475 -1.01 -12.71 -0.05
N ARG A 476 -1.28 -13.89 -0.63
CA ARG A 476 -1.15 -15.20 0.05
C ARG A 476 0.29 -15.46 0.52
N ASN A 477 1.28 -15.15 -0.30
CA ASN A 477 2.68 -15.34 0.06
C ASN A 477 3.09 -14.37 1.17
N PHE A 478 2.77 -13.08 1.03
CA PHE A 478 3.00 -12.08 2.06
C PHE A 478 2.34 -12.47 3.39
N TYR A 479 1.09 -12.94 3.37
CA TYR A 479 0.39 -13.42 4.56
C TYR A 479 1.11 -14.60 5.24
N SER A 480 1.70 -15.50 4.45
CA SER A 480 2.47 -16.64 4.97
C SER A 480 3.80 -16.19 5.59
N ILE A 481 4.44 -15.16 5.03
CA ILE A 481 5.63 -14.51 5.60
C ILE A 481 5.27 -13.87 6.95
N VAL A 482 4.16 -13.12 7.03
CA VAL A 482 3.69 -12.53 8.30
C VAL A 482 3.44 -13.59 9.36
N ASP A 483 2.81 -14.72 9.00
CA ASP A 483 2.60 -15.84 9.93
C ASP A 483 3.91 -16.47 10.40
N ARG A 484 4.88 -16.67 9.49
CA ARG A 484 6.21 -17.21 9.83
C ARG A 484 6.98 -16.28 10.77
N PHE A 485 6.93 -14.97 10.55
CA PHE A 485 7.71 -13.97 11.28
C PHE A 485 6.86 -13.18 12.29
N GLN A 486 5.76 -13.76 12.79
CA GLN A 486 4.79 -13.08 13.67
C GLN A 486 5.37 -12.56 15.00
N HIS A 487 6.55 -13.03 15.43
CA HIS A 487 7.26 -12.54 16.60
C HIS A 487 8.32 -11.47 16.27
N THR A 488 8.67 -11.33 14.99
CA THR A 488 9.65 -10.36 14.48
C THR A 488 8.93 -9.12 13.98
N ILE A 489 7.83 -9.30 13.23
CA ILE A 489 6.99 -8.20 12.73
C ILE A 489 6.01 -7.78 13.82
N THR A 490 6.07 -6.51 14.22
CA THR A 490 5.35 -5.98 15.39
C THR A 490 4.30 -4.94 15.03
N ALA A 491 4.40 -4.33 13.85
CA ALA A 491 3.38 -3.46 13.27
C ALA A 491 3.57 -3.34 11.75
N GLN A 492 2.49 -3.00 11.03
CA GLN A 492 2.52 -2.65 9.61
C GLN A 492 1.72 -1.37 9.36
N PHE A 493 2.11 -0.54 8.39
CA PHE A 493 1.51 0.76 8.09
C PHE A 493 1.31 0.95 6.59
N TYR A 494 0.09 1.31 6.17
CA TYR A 494 -0.33 1.45 4.77
C TYR A 494 -1.21 2.69 4.56
N GLY A 495 -1.55 2.99 3.31
CA GLY A 495 -2.47 4.07 2.91
C GLY A 495 -3.50 3.56 1.91
N HIS A 496 -3.62 4.22 0.76
CA HIS A 496 -4.33 3.81 -0.47
C HIS A 496 -5.85 3.80 -0.39
N THR A 497 -6.42 3.30 0.70
CA THR A 497 -7.88 3.18 0.82
C THR A 497 -8.56 4.51 1.14
N HIS A 498 -7.76 5.50 1.53
CA HIS A 498 -8.11 6.83 2.02
C HIS A 498 -8.92 6.83 3.32
N ALA A 499 -9.25 5.67 3.88
CA ALA A 499 -10.08 5.53 5.07
C ALA A 499 -9.25 5.41 6.36
N ASP A 500 -9.88 5.69 7.50
CA ASP A 500 -9.34 5.31 8.81
C ASP A 500 -9.75 3.87 9.15
N GLU A 501 -8.86 2.91 8.90
CA GLU A 501 -9.17 1.49 9.12
C GLU A 501 -7.91 0.65 9.43
N PHE A 502 -8.08 -0.67 9.49
CA PHE A 502 -7.01 -1.63 9.77
C PHE A 502 -7.31 -3.00 9.16
N GLU A 503 -6.29 -3.84 8.96
CA GLU A 503 -6.45 -5.24 8.53
C GLU A 503 -5.81 -6.20 9.54
N LEU A 504 -6.53 -7.27 9.88
CA LEU A 504 -6.03 -8.33 10.77
C LEU A 504 -5.45 -9.52 10.03
N PHE A 505 -4.36 -10.03 10.59
CA PHE A 505 -3.70 -11.26 10.19
C PHE A 505 -3.90 -12.33 11.27
N TYR A 506 -3.99 -13.58 10.85
CA TYR A 506 -4.28 -14.74 11.69
C TYR A 506 -3.40 -15.93 11.34
N GLU A 507 -3.13 -16.80 12.32
CA GLU A 507 -2.35 -18.03 12.10
C GLU A 507 -2.94 -18.92 11.00
N THR A 508 -2.07 -19.44 10.13
CA THR A 508 -2.46 -20.37 9.05
C THR A 508 -2.38 -21.84 9.47
N ASN A 509 -1.64 -22.17 10.53
CA ASN A 509 -1.31 -23.54 10.96
C ASN A 509 -2.53 -24.42 11.33
N ASN A 510 -3.71 -23.83 11.57
CA ASN A 510 -4.95 -24.58 11.73
C ASN A 510 -5.59 -25.07 10.40
N TYR A 511 -5.02 -24.72 9.24
CA TYR A 511 -5.62 -24.93 7.91
C TYR A 511 -4.91 -25.95 6.99
N SER A 512 -4.17 -26.92 7.54
CA SER A 512 -3.64 -28.01 6.70
C SER A 512 -4.77 -28.72 5.92
N LYS A 513 -4.51 -29.16 4.67
CA LYS A 513 -5.50 -29.88 3.84
C LYS A 513 -6.12 -31.09 4.57
N LYS A 514 -5.37 -31.71 5.49
CA LYS A 514 -5.83 -32.79 6.38
C LYS A 514 -6.82 -32.30 7.45
N SER A 515 -6.58 -31.14 8.08
CA SER A 515 -7.50 -30.58 9.08
C SER A 515 -8.81 -30.12 8.44
N LYS A 516 -8.76 -29.49 7.25
CA LYS A 516 -9.95 -29.06 6.48
C LYS A 516 -10.88 -30.23 6.17
N ARG A 517 -10.34 -31.33 5.63
CA ARG A 517 -11.14 -32.51 5.27
C ARG A 517 -11.77 -33.15 6.51
N LYS A 518 -11.02 -33.24 7.62
CA LYS A 518 -11.51 -33.78 8.89
C LYS A 518 -12.63 -32.91 9.51
N ARG A 519 -12.45 -31.59 9.55
CA ARG A 519 -13.47 -30.64 10.04
C ARG A 519 -14.71 -30.66 9.16
N TRP A 520 -14.56 -30.69 7.84
CA TRP A 520 -15.70 -30.77 6.92
C TRP A 520 -16.53 -32.04 7.13
N TRP A 521 -15.87 -33.20 7.29
CA TRP A 521 -16.55 -34.44 7.65
C TRP A 521 -17.25 -34.37 9.02
N GLN A 522 -16.65 -33.70 10.02
CA GLN A 522 -17.26 -33.53 11.34
C GLN A 522 -18.44 -32.56 11.33
N ALA A 523 -18.35 -31.44 10.61
CA ALA A 523 -19.42 -30.47 10.43
C ALA A 523 -20.65 -31.13 9.78
N LEU A 524 -20.44 -31.91 8.72
CA LEU A 524 -21.52 -32.67 8.07
C LEU A 524 -22.12 -33.74 8.98
N LYS A 525 -21.27 -34.48 9.70
CA LYS A 525 -21.73 -35.54 10.62
C LYS A 525 -22.56 -34.97 11.78
N ASN A 526 -22.18 -33.81 12.29
CA ASN A 526 -22.78 -33.20 13.47
C ASN A 526 -23.88 -32.17 13.14
N LYS A 527 -24.11 -31.86 11.85
CA LYS A 527 -24.96 -30.74 11.38
C LYS A 527 -24.59 -29.41 12.04
N ASP A 528 -23.32 -29.25 12.38
CA ASP A 528 -22.80 -28.09 13.09
C ASP A 528 -21.94 -27.26 12.15
N LYS A 529 -22.52 -26.18 11.60
CA LYS A 529 -21.83 -25.25 10.71
C LYS A 529 -20.76 -24.42 11.45
N SER A 530 -20.80 -24.32 12.78
CA SER A 530 -19.76 -23.66 13.59
C SER A 530 -18.42 -24.42 13.58
N LEU A 531 -18.39 -25.66 13.08
CA LEU A 531 -17.14 -26.36 12.81
C LEU A 531 -16.49 -25.94 11.48
N LEU A 532 -17.13 -25.09 10.68
CA LEU A 532 -16.61 -24.51 9.43
C LEU A 532 -16.19 -23.04 9.57
N THR A 533 -16.48 -22.40 10.70
CA THR A 533 -16.11 -21.01 10.96
C THR A 533 -14.62 -20.84 11.25
N PHE A 534 -14.04 -19.73 10.80
CA PHE A 534 -12.60 -19.51 10.89
C PHE A 534 -12.20 -19.11 12.31
N THR A 535 -11.42 -19.97 12.98
CA THR A 535 -10.99 -19.80 14.37
C THR A 535 -9.45 -19.65 14.44
N GLY A 536 -8.89 -18.79 13.59
CA GLY A 536 -7.47 -18.44 13.68
C GLY A 536 -7.21 -17.49 14.84
N ARG A 537 -6.08 -17.65 15.53
CA ARG A 537 -5.61 -16.65 16.51
C ARG A 537 -5.11 -15.44 15.74
N PRO A 538 -5.51 -14.20 16.08
CA PRO A 538 -4.97 -13.00 15.46
C PRO A 538 -3.50 -12.82 15.87
N ILE A 539 -2.64 -12.46 14.91
CA ILE A 539 -1.18 -12.45 15.07
C ILE A 539 -0.53 -11.11 14.75
N ASN A 540 -1.15 -10.28 13.92
CA ASN A 540 -0.60 -9.00 13.50
C ASN A 540 -1.69 -8.04 13.04
N VAL A 541 -1.39 -6.73 13.04
CA VAL A 541 -2.29 -5.64 12.64
C VAL A 541 -1.56 -4.79 11.61
N ALA A 542 -2.21 -4.55 10.48
CA ALA A 542 -1.83 -3.50 9.54
C ALA A 542 -2.73 -2.28 9.75
N TYR A 543 -2.14 -1.13 10.08
CA TYR A 543 -2.86 0.13 10.24
C TYR A 543 -2.92 0.85 8.89
N LEU A 544 -4.12 1.25 8.47
CA LEU A 544 -4.33 1.98 7.21
C LEU A 544 -4.54 3.46 7.58
N GLY A 545 -3.52 4.27 7.26
CA GLY A 545 -3.47 5.72 7.40
C GLY A 545 -4.63 6.39 6.67
N PRO A 546 -5.28 7.42 7.24
CA PRO A 546 -6.31 8.14 6.52
C PRO A 546 -5.66 9.04 5.48
N SER A 547 -6.39 9.40 4.44
CA SER A 547 -5.88 10.33 3.44
C SER A 547 -5.87 11.78 3.94
N ILE A 548 -4.91 12.53 3.42
CA ILE A 548 -4.93 14.00 3.48
C ILE A 548 -5.87 14.55 2.40
N THR A 549 -5.95 13.88 1.24
CA THR A 549 -6.93 14.23 0.20
C THR A 549 -8.37 14.07 0.67
N THR A 550 -9.22 14.95 0.15
CA THR A 550 -10.67 14.90 0.30
C THR A 550 -11.31 13.83 -0.58
N TYR A 551 -10.56 13.27 -1.54
CA TYR A 551 -11.03 12.26 -2.49
C TYR A 551 -11.41 10.94 -1.79
N GLU A 552 -12.64 10.45 -1.82
CA GLU A 552 -13.85 11.25 -2.00
C GLU A 552 -14.61 11.37 -0.68
N ASN A 553 -15.23 12.54 -0.48
CA ASN A 553 -16.13 12.85 0.63
C ASN A 553 -15.50 12.67 2.02
N ASN A 554 -14.20 12.90 2.11
CA ASN A 554 -13.42 12.72 3.31
C ASN A 554 -13.02 14.07 3.90
N ASN A 555 -12.97 14.18 5.23
CA ASN A 555 -12.20 15.25 5.83
C ASN A 555 -10.69 14.93 5.70
N PRO A 556 -9.86 15.95 5.41
CA PRO A 556 -8.41 15.82 5.46
C PRO A 556 -7.95 15.36 6.85
N ALA A 557 -7.02 14.40 6.89
CA ALA A 557 -6.52 13.89 8.16
C ALA A 557 -5.08 13.39 8.08
N PHE A 558 -4.45 13.29 9.25
CA PHE A 558 -3.17 12.60 9.44
C PHE A 558 -3.20 11.80 10.74
N ARG A 559 -2.23 10.90 10.93
CA ARG A 559 -2.15 10.05 12.12
C ARG A 559 -0.82 10.19 12.85
N ILE A 560 -0.87 10.09 14.17
CA ILE A 560 0.31 9.96 15.04
C ILE A 560 0.21 8.65 15.82
N TYR A 561 1.27 7.84 15.77
CA TYR A 561 1.40 6.62 16.56
C TYR A 561 2.33 6.85 17.75
N TYR A 562 2.00 6.24 18.87
CA TYR A 562 2.88 6.11 20.03
C TYR A 562 3.46 4.70 20.02
N VAL A 563 4.73 4.58 19.63
CA VAL A 563 5.44 3.29 19.52
C VAL A 563 6.28 3.09 20.76
N GLU A 564 6.35 1.86 21.26
CA GLU A 564 7.19 1.53 22.39
C GLU A 564 8.69 1.82 22.15
N GLY A 565 9.25 2.64 23.03
CA GLY A 565 10.63 3.11 23.01
C GLY A 565 11.61 2.15 23.68
N ASP A 566 12.78 2.68 24.05
CA ASP A 566 13.91 1.86 24.51
C ASP A 566 13.77 1.39 25.96
N HIS A 567 13.83 0.07 26.14
CA HIS A 567 14.11 -0.59 27.41
C HIS A 567 14.55 -2.04 27.16
N GLU A 568 14.93 -2.77 28.23
CA GLU A 568 15.54 -4.10 28.16
C GLU A 568 14.72 -5.14 27.39
N ARG A 569 13.39 -4.99 27.32
CA ARG A 569 12.48 -5.95 26.67
C ARG A 569 11.51 -5.28 25.69
N SER A 570 11.98 -4.23 25.01
CA SER A 570 11.13 -3.47 24.09
C SER A 570 10.54 -4.37 23.02
N THR A 571 9.21 -4.39 22.89
CA THR A 571 8.51 -5.11 21.83
C THR A 571 8.33 -4.27 20.57
N ARG A 572 8.62 -2.95 20.63
CA ARG A 572 8.38 -1.99 19.55
C ARG A 572 6.92 -1.99 19.05
N ALA A 573 5.99 -2.45 19.88
CA ALA A 573 4.58 -2.46 19.53
C ALA A 573 4.01 -1.02 19.50
N VAL A 574 2.93 -0.84 18.76
CA VAL A 574 2.12 0.38 18.85
C VAL A 574 1.33 0.34 20.16
N ILE A 575 1.52 1.35 21.02
CA ILE A 575 0.87 1.48 22.32
C ILE A 575 -0.51 2.11 22.18
N ASP A 576 -0.60 3.17 21.39
CA ASP A 576 -1.84 3.85 21.01
C ASP A 576 -1.61 4.64 19.71
N HIS A 577 -2.69 5.15 19.12
CA HIS A 577 -2.61 6.12 18.03
C HIS A 577 -3.69 7.19 18.16
N GLU A 578 -3.44 8.35 17.58
CA GLU A 578 -4.37 9.45 17.46
C GLU A 578 -4.52 9.91 16.02
N THR A 579 -5.76 10.15 15.60
CA THR A 579 -6.07 10.73 14.28
C THR A 579 -6.43 12.20 14.48
N TRP A 580 -5.82 13.06 13.68
CA TRP A 580 -6.09 14.50 13.63
C TRP A 580 -6.77 14.86 12.33
N THR A 581 -7.75 15.75 12.39
CA THR A 581 -8.53 16.16 11.23
C THR A 581 -8.92 17.63 11.31
N THR A 582 -9.45 18.15 10.22
CA THR A 582 -10.11 19.46 10.16
C THR A 582 -11.50 19.29 9.58
N ASN A 583 -12.47 20.03 10.11
CA ASN A 583 -13.79 20.10 9.51
C ASN A 583 -13.72 21.00 8.28
N LEU A 584 -13.87 20.40 7.09
CA LEU A 584 -13.69 21.11 5.83
C LEU A 584 -14.82 22.11 5.53
N ASP A 585 -16.06 21.83 5.96
CA ASP A 585 -17.17 22.79 5.84
C ASP A 585 -16.83 24.07 6.60
N LEU A 586 -16.46 23.95 7.88
CA LEU A 586 -16.10 25.10 8.73
C LEU A 586 -14.88 25.86 8.21
N ALA A 587 -13.88 25.15 7.67
CA ALA A 587 -12.71 25.77 7.09
C ALA A 587 -13.06 26.62 5.86
N ASN A 588 -14.08 26.23 5.10
CA ASN A 588 -14.55 26.92 3.90
C ASN A 588 -15.63 27.99 4.18
N GLU A 589 -16.03 28.20 5.44
CA GLU A 589 -16.96 29.28 5.80
C GLU A 589 -16.25 30.64 5.84
N GLY A 590 -16.61 31.54 4.93
CA GLY A 590 -16.08 32.91 4.89
C GLY A 590 -14.56 32.95 4.67
N ASP A 591 -13.84 33.66 5.53
CA ASP A 591 -12.37 33.79 5.49
C ASP A 591 -11.67 32.88 6.51
N ASN A 592 -12.34 31.81 6.98
CA ASN A 592 -11.77 30.89 7.97
C ASN A 592 -10.51 30.18 7.44
N GLU A 593 -9.68 29.72 8.38
CA GLU A 593 -8.59 28.78 8.12
C GLU A 593 -8.92 27.41 8.73
N PRO A 594 -8.33 26.30 8.23
CA PRO A 594 -8.52 24.99 8.82
C PRO A 594 -8.05 24.97 10.27
N ILE A 595 -8.90 24.47 11.15
CA ILE A 595 -8.56 24.22 12.56
C ILE A 595 -8.35 22.71 12.69
N TRP A 596 -7.11 22.31 12.88
CA TRP A 596 -6.74 20.92 13.11
C TRP A 596 -6.97 20.56 14.57
N TYR A 597 -7.74 19.50 14.80
CA TYR A 597 -8.04 18.98 16.13
C TYR A 597 -7.87 17.47 16.16
N LYS A 598 -7.53 16.95 17.34
CA LYS A 598 -7.50 15.51 17.57
C LYS A 598 -8.93 14.97 17.54
N LEU A 599 -9.21 14.11 16.58
CA LEU A 599 -10.52 13.47 16.44
C LEU A 599 -10.72 12.43 17.53
N TYR A 600 -9.75 11.52 17.71
CA TYR A 600 -9.82 10.47 18.71
C TYR A 600 -8.45 9.85 19.02
N THR A 601 -8.36 9.11 20.13
CA THR A 601 -7.33 8.11 20.40
C THR A 601 -7.95 6.71 20.34
N ALA A 602 -7.26 5.72 19.79
CA ALA A 602 -7.84 4.39 19.55
C ALA A 602 -8.33 3.73 20.83
N LYS A 603 -7.50 3.76 21.88
CA LYS A 603 -7.84 3.13 23.16
C LYS A 603 -9.05 3.78 23.82
N ASP A 604 -9.15 5.10 23.81
CA ASP A 604 -10.28 5.79 24.46
C ASP A 604 -11.57 5.61 23.67
N ALA A 605 -11.53 5.81 22.34
CA ALA A 605 -12.72 5.72 21.49
C ALA A 605 -13.34 4.32 21.52
N TYR A 606 -12.50 3.29 21.40
CA TYR A 606 -12.97 1.90 21.27
C TYR A 606 -12.84 1.10 22.57
N ARG A 607 -12.47 1.77 23.68
CA ARG A 607 -12.27 1.16 25.01
C ARG A 607 -11.33 -0.05 24.98
N LEU A 608 -10.26 0.05 24.19
CA LEU A 608 -9.27 -1.01 24.05
C LEU A 608 -8.29 -0.96 25.21
N SER A 609 -8.03 -2.12 25.82
CA SER A 609 -7.02 -2.20 26.89
C SER A 609 -5.59 -2.07 26.34
N SER A 610 -5.40 -2.48 25.09
CA SER A 610 -4.16 -2.40 24.32
C SER A 610 -4.48 -2.45 22.82
N LEU A 611 -3.50 -2.18 21.96
CA LEU A 611 -3.65 -2.35 20.51
C LEU A 611 -3.17 -3.73 20.02
N HIS A 612 -3.30 -4.76 20.87
CA HIS A 612 -3.00 -6.12 20.47
C HIS A 612 -3.96 -6.63 19.38
N PRO A 613 -3.49 -7.52 18.48
CA PRO A 613 -4.35 -8.13 17.47
C PRO A 613 -5.64 -8.73 18.05
N GLU A 614 -5.60 -9.28 19.27
CA GLU A 614 -6.79 -9.84 19.94
C GLU A 614 -7.81 -8.78 20.35
N GLU A 615 -7.37 -7.60 20.79
CA GLU A 615 -8.28 -6.51 21.18
C GLU A 615 -8.98 -5.94 19.94
N TRP A 616 -8.27 -5.81 18.82
CA TRP A 616 -8.85 -5.43 17.52
C TRP A 616 -9.83 -6.50 17.00
N ASN A 617 -9.49 -7.79 17.11
CA ASN A 617 -10.40 -8.88 16.77
C ASN A 617 -11.68 -8.85 17.62
N ARG A 618 -11.56 -8.54 18.91
CA ARG A 618 -12.70 -8.34 19.80
C ARG A 618 -13.52 -7.11 19.41
N LEU A 619 -12.87 -6.01 19.04
CA LEU A 619 -13.56 -4.81 18.55
C LEU A 619 -14.44 -5.13 17.34
N ILE A 620 -13.93 -5.87 16.35
CA ILE A 620 -14.74 -6.28 15.18
C ILE A 620 -15.98 -7.07 15.59
N LYS A 621 -15.84 -8.03 16.53
CA LYS A 621 -16.98 -8.80 17.04
C LYS A 621 -17.99 -7.91 17.76
N ASN A 622 -17.50 -7.02 18.63
CA ASN A 622 -18.37 -6.07 19.33
C ASN A 622 -19.10 -5.14 18.34
N MET A 623 -18.42 -4.65 17.30
CA MET A 623 -19.04 -3.83 16.25
C MET A 623 -20.02 -4.60 15.36
N ALA A 624 -20.03 -5.93 15.37
CA ALA A 624 -21.09 -6.72 14.72
C ALA A 624 -22.38 -6.70 15.55
N ASP A 625 -22.25 -6.76 16.87
CA ASP A 625 -23.39 -6.85 17.80
C ASP A 625 -23.88 -5.48 18.32
N ASP A 626 -23.04 -4.44 18.28
CA ASP A 626 -23.30 -3.10 18.80
C ASP A 626 -23.30 -2.05 17.65
N PRO A 627 -24.48 -1.62 17.17
CA PRO A 627 -24.59 -0.62 16.11
C PRO A 627 -24.01 0.75 16.49
N ASP A 628 -24.08 1.16 17.76
CA ASP A 628 -23.58 2.46 18.19
C ASP A 628 -22.04 2.48 18.15
N LEU A 629 -21.41 1.37 18.56
CA LEU A 629 -19.97 1.21 18.44
C LEU A 629 -19.53 1.18 16.97
N PHE A 630 -20.28 0.52 16.09
CA PHE A 630 -20.02 0.57 14.65
C PHE A 630 -20.20 1.98 14.10
N ASN A 631 -21.24 2.72 14.49
CA ASN A 631 -21.46 4.10 14.06
C ASN A 631 -20.32 5.03 14.48
N LEU A 632 -19.77 4.85 15.69
CA LEU A 632 -18.57 5.54 16.13
C LEU A 632 -17.36 5.22 15.24
N PHE A 633 -17.14 3.93 14.95
CA PHE A 633 -16.07 3.52 14.03
C PHE A 633 -16.28 4.09 12.63
N TYR A 634 -17.49 4.06 12.10
CA TYR A 634 -17.84 4.56 10.78
C TYR A 634 -17.69 6.09 10.66
N ARG A 635 -17.99 6.82 11.74
CA ARG A 635 -17.68 8.26 11.85
C ARG A 635 -16.18 8.50 11.72
N ASN A 636 -15.35 7.73 12.46
CA ASN A 636 -13.90 7.84 12.41
C ASN A 636 -13.33 7.39 11.05
N TYR A 637 -13.91 6.36 10.43
CA TYR A 637 -13.57 5.85 9.09
C TYR A 637 -13.53 6.97 8.05
N TYR A 638 -14.49 7.90 8.12
CA TYR A 638 -14.62 9.09 7.27
C TYR A 638 -14.09 10.39 7.93
N ARG A 639 -13.39 10.27 9.06
CA ARG A 639 -12.79 11.37 9.85
C ARG A 639 -13.80 12.48 10.15
N ASP A 640 -14.98 12.05 10.57
CA ASP A 640 -16.11 12.92 10.89
C ASP A 640 -16.59 13.79 9.72
N SER A 641 -16.40 13.31 8.48
CA SER A 641 -16.96 13.98 7.31
C SER A 641 -18.49 14.08 7.40
N SER A 642 -19.00 15.28 7.16
CA SER A 642 -20.43 15.56 7.00
C SER A 642 -21.01 14.94 5.73
N HIS A 643 -20.15 14.59 4.76
CA HIS A 643 -20.51 14.02 3.47
C HIS A 643 -20.27 12.51 3.39
N ARG A 644 -19.97 11.86 4.52
CA ARG A 644 -19.85 10.40 4.58
C ARG A 644 -21.13 9.74 4.02
N PRO A 645 -20.99 8.69 3.19
CA PRO A 645 -22.15 8.05 2.58
C PRO A 645 -23.03 7.33 3.61
N TYR A 646 -24.27 7.04 3.24
CA TYR A 646 -25.12 6.15 4.02
C TYR A 646 -24.56 4.73 4.00
N CYS A 647 -24.54 4.06 5.16
CA CYS A 647 -24.07 2.70 5.32
C CYS A 647 -25.22 1.80 5.80
N ASP A 648 -25.76 1.01 4.87
CA ASP A 648 -26.73 -0.04 5.17
C ASP A 648 -26.07 -1.27 5.83
N ALA A 649 -26.86 -2.29 6.13
CA ALA A 649 -26.35 -3.53 6.71
C ALA A 649 -25.32 -4.22 5.81
N GLN A 650 -25.50 -4.12 4.49
CA GLN A 650 -24.58 -4.67 3.50
C GLN A 650 -23.20 -3.98 3.59
N CYS A 651 -23.18 -2.65 3.67
CA CYS A 651 -22.00 -1.83 3.89
C CYS A 651 -21.33 -2.14 5.23
N ARG A 652 -22.10 -2.30 6.32
CA ARG A 652 -21.55 -2.68 7.64
C ARG A 652 -20.84 -4.02 7.59
N ILE A 653 -21.48 -5.05 7.04
CA ILE A 653 -20.86 -6.38 6.89
C ILE A 653 -19.63 -6.28 5.97
N GLN A 654 -19.67 -5.44 4.94
CA GLN A 654 -18.51 -5.18 4.07
C GLN A 654 -17.31 -4.69 4.86
N ILE A 655 -17.47 -3.60 5.60
CA ILE A 655 -16.39 -3.00 6.37
C ILE A 655 -15.86 -3.99 7.41
N LEU A 656 -16.73 -4.62 8.21
CA LEU A 656 -16.31 -5.60 9.21
C LEU A 656 -15.55 -6.80 8.61
N CYS A 657 -15.95 -7.23 7.40
CA CYS A 657 -15.22 -8.26 6.67
C CYS A 657 -13.83 -7.79 6.26
N ASP A 658 -13.72 -6.57 5.72
CA ASP A 658 -12.46 -6.04 5.23
C ASP A 658 -11.45 -5.88 6.39
N LEU A 659 -11.90 -5.48 7.58
CA LEU A 659 -11.07 -5.43 8.79
C LEU A 659 -10.49 -6.80 9.21
N LYS A 660 -11.21 -7.91 8.95
CA LYS A 660 -10.72 -9.28 9.23
C LYS A 660 -9.84 -9.86 8.12
N THR A 661 -9.61 -9.12 7.04
CA THR A 661 -9.06 -9.69 5.81
C THR A 661 -7.72 -9.05 5.45
N GLY A 662 -6.64 -9.44 6.14
CA GLY A 662 -5.25 -9.14 5.72
C GLY A 662 -4.76 -9.92 4.49
N LYS A 663 -5.65 -10.69 3.85
CA LYS A 663 -5.37 -11.53 2.67
C LYS A 663 -6.38 -11.27 1.56
N SER A 664 -5.91 -10.71 0.46
CA SER A 664 -6.71 -10.39 -0.71
C SER A 664 -7.42 -11.62 -1.28
N GLN A 665 -8.67 -11.43 -1.70
CA GLN A 665 -9.51 -12.44 -2.36
C GLN A 665 -9.63 -13.76 -1.56
N ASP A 666 -9.76 -13.66 -0.24
CA ASP A 666 -10.00 -14.80 0.67
C ASP A 666 -11.15 -14.59 1.66
N ARG A 667 -12.08 -13.70 1.31
CA ARG A 667 -13.16 -13.27 2.20
C ARG A 667 -14.06 -14.42 2.66
N LEU A 668 -14.29 -15.39 1.78
CA LEU A 668 -15.08 -16.60 2.07
C LEU A 668 -14.55 -17.39 3.27
N HIS A 669 -13.25 -17.34 3.54
CA HIS A 669 -12.67 -18.06 4.67
C HIS A 669 -12.62 -17.18 5.91
N LEU A 670 -12.13 -15.94 5.81
CA LEU A 670 -11.87 -15.08 6.96
C LEU A 670 -13.13 -14.46 7.57
N CYS A 671 -14.18 -14.29 6.77
CA CYS A 671 -15.38 -13.56 7.16
C CYS A 671 -16.64 -14.42 7.27
N ASN A 672 -16.49 -15.74 7.16
CA ASN A 672 -17.60 -16.70 7.20
C ASN A 672 -18.44 -16.60 8.49
N GLU A 673 -17.88 -16.12 9.61
CA GLU A 673 -18.64 -15.98 10.86
C GLU A 673 -19.57 -14.76 10.86
N LEU A 674 -19.23 -13.72 10.09
CA LEU A 674 -19.96 -12.45 10.03
C LEU A 674 -21.07 -12.45 8.97
N GLN A 675 -20.99 -13.34 7.98
CA GLN A 675 -21.97 -13.44 6.89
C GLN A 675 -23.23 -14.24 7.26
N TYR A 676 -23.29 -14.81 8.48
CA TYR A 676 -24.43 -15.57 9.00
C TYR A 676 -24.78 -15.16 10.45
N ALA A 677 -24.30 -13.99 10.89
CA ALA A 677 -24.51 -13.46 12.22
C ALA A 677 -25.75 -12.57 12.27
#